data_AF-F8NUJ5-F1
#
_entry.id   AF-F8NUJ5-F1
#
_cell.length_a   1.000
_cell.length_b   1.000
_cell.length_c   1.000
_cell.angle_alpha   90.00
_cell.angle_beta   90.00
_cell.angle_gamma   90.00
#
_symmetry.space_group_name_H-M   'P 1'
#
loop_
_entity.id
_entity.type
_entity.pdbx_description
1 polymer ?
#
loop_
_entity_poly.entity_id
_entity_poly.type
_entity_poly.pdbx_seq_one_letter_code
_entity_poly.pdbx_strand_id
1 'polypeptide(L)'
;MGSEKGLPVHRDLDRVPPATRNVRPVRKTGKTFVTVPWHAQETLAKCRALNTRPGASTNERLQLDRFQPGTNPIVIRNASIWTGLDNGLDVLQADLFLDKGLIKSVGEIDLTILAKDRTKEITVIDAHGTWLTPGIVDVHSHMSVDAAPALSGGQAFTIKLRSTQERSSSSLLVEPPFGLNGSDVDLEVPPRWRHMKYNRARQVKNSQEEYCSKALAGDWTGLGSFPESFQWEALVDVLRGKVKVHTHCYEAVDFDAFVRLSNEFQFSVAAFHHAHEAYLVSDVLKKAYEHPPAVAMFAAFSRYKREAYRHSEFVPRLLHDDGIKVIMESDHPAIQSRYLLHEAQQAHYYDLPENVALASVISTAAEVLGLDHRLGYIKEDVVLWDSHPLALGATPLQVIIDGIPQISSPHASIKPASLQSSPTTPDFEKEAADAIKYESLPPLEPSRTVTDLVIFYNVSSVWAREAGTVQAAFGVQEGESRGVVVVDNGRLVCANVLEAACASYMSSGSVQVDLQGGSLAPALVAAGSAIGLQDIAGEPSTGDGTVYDVMKSIPSVVGGDSSIIKAIDGLQYGSRNALVAHHSGVTTAITAPTSNGVIAGLSAHFSLGSAHRLQQGAVINDVASVHVKIRHLGEPSVSPQIAALRRLLLEPQGRERGK
;
A
#
# COMPACT_ATOMS: atom_id res chain seq x y z
N MET A 1 4.69 -6.19 -60.03
CA MET A 1 5.11 -7.52 -60.51
C MET A 1 4.93 -8.46 -59.33
N GLY A 2 3.77 -9.10 -59.14
CA GLY A 2 3.39 -10.37 -59.79
C GLY A 2 4.15 -11.51 -59.07
N SER A 3 3.55 -12.51 -58.43
CA SER A 3 2.28 -13.17 -58.67
C SER A 3 1.89 -14.11 -57.51
N GLU A 4 0.60 -14.19 -57.23
CA GLU A 4 -0.09 -15.28 -56.53
C GLU A 4 0.11 -16.65 -57.20
N LYS A 5 0.21 -17.74 -56.42
CA LYS A 5 -0.24 -19.12 -56.71
C LYS A 5 -0.40 -19.82 -55.34
N GLY A 6 -1.44 -20.56 -54.97
CA GLY A 6 -2.48 -21.25 -55.72
C GLY A 6 -2.68 -22.62 -55.06
N LEU A 7 -3.84 -22.85 -54.44
CA LEU A 7 -4.31 -24.15 -53.93
C LEU A 7 -4.36 -25.22 -55.05
N PRO A 8 -4.30 -26.52 -54.69
CA PRO A 8 -4.88 -27.56 -55.54
C PRO A 8 -6.02 -28.31 -54.84
N VAL A 9 -7.14 -28.39 -55.56
CA VAL A 9 -8.24 -29.36 -55.41
C VAL A 9 -8.24 -30.24 -56.66
N HIS A 10 -8.42 -31.55 -56.49
CA HIS A 10 -8.96 -32.59 -57.42
C HIS A 10 -8.39 -33.96 -56.97
N ARG A 11 -9.07 -35.11 -57.04
CA ARG A 11 -10.19 -35.57 -57.86
C ARG A 11 -10.74 -36.90 -57.31
N ASP A 12 -12.03 -37.12 -57.55
CA ASP A 12 -12.77 -38.39 -57.42
C ASP A 12 -12.19 -39.54 -58.26
N LEU A 13 -12.39 -40.77 -57.78
CA LEU A 13 -12.54 -41.96 -58.61
C LEU A 13 -13.61 -42.89 -58.03
N ASP A 14 -14.78 -42.85 -58.67
CA ASP A 14 -15.84 -43.86 -58.59
C ASP A 14 -15.42 -45.18 -59.25
N ARG A 15 -15.76 -46.32 -58.61
CA ARG A 15 -16.11 -47.59 -59.30
C ARG A 15 -17.16 -48.39 -58.50
N VAL A 16 -18.30 -48.59 -59.14
CA VAL A 16 -19.42 -49.54 -58.88
C VAL A 16 -19.31 -50.63 -59.99
N PRO A 17 -19.66 -51.94 -59.86
CA PRO A 17 -20.97 -52.52 -59.45
C PRO A 17 -20.90 -53.98 -58.88
N PRO A 18 -21.97 -54.84 -58.87
CA PRO A 18 -23.43 -54.65 -58.86
C PRO A 18 -24.15 -55.33 -57.67
N ALA A 19 -25.46 -55.08 -57.61
CA ALA A 19 -26.44 -55.48 -56.61
C ALA A 19 -26.78 -56.98 -56.54
N THR A 20 -27.06 -57.48 -55.33
CA THR A 20 -27.98 -58.59 -55.09
C THR A 20 -28.81 -58.40 -53.81
N ARG A 21 -30.14 -58.43 -54.00
CA ARG A 21 -31.22 -58.89 -53.11
C ARG A 21 -31.41 -58.24 -51.72
N ASN A 22 -32.41 -57.35 -51.69
CA ASN A 22 -33.57 -57.33 -50.80
C ASN A 22 -33.46 -58.07 -49.45
N VAL A 23 -33.10 -57.32 -48.40
CA VAL A 23 -33.70 -57.48 -47.07
C VAL A 23 -33.98 -56.08 -46.54
N ARG A 24 -35.26 -55.78 -46.26
CA ARG A 24 -35.70 -54.52 -45.68
C ARG A 24 -34.99 -54.29 -44.34
N PRO A 25 -34.25 -53.19 -44.11
CA PRO A 25 -33.98 -52.78 -42.75
C PRO A 25 -35.30 -52.24 -42.20
N VAL A 26 -35.84 -52.93 -41.22
CA VAL A 26 -36.85 -52.36 -40.32
C VAL A 26 -36.20 -51.09 -39.76
N ARG A 27 -36.60 -49.94 -40.30
CA ARG A 27 -36.35 -48.64 -39.68
C ARG A 27 -37.10 -48.69 -38.35
N LYS A 28 -36.43 -49.14 -37.29
CA LYS A 28 -36.82 -48.75 -35.93
C LYS A 28 -36.54 -47.26 -35.84
N THR A 29 -37.47 -46.44 -36.35
CA THR A 29 -37.64 -45.08 -35.88
C THR A 29 -38.25 -45.16 -34.48
N GLY A 30 -37.46 -45.71 -33.54
CA GLY A 30 -37.65 -45.35 -32.15
C GLY A 30 -37.18 -43.91 -32.07
N LYS A 31 -38.11 -42.96 -32.16
CA LYS A 31 -37.85 -41.63 -31.64
C LYS A 31 -37.61 -41.86 -30.16
N THR A 32 -36.35 -41.91 -29.74
CA THR A 32 -35.99 -41.73 -28.34
C THR A 32 -36.44 -40.32 -27.99
N PHE A 33 -37.61 -40.23 -27.37
CA PHE A 33 -38.08 -38.98 -26.79
C PHE A 33 -37.15 -38.68 -25.62
N VAL A 34 -36.17 -37.82 -25.85
CA VAL A 34 -35.35 -37.28 -24.76
C VAL A 34 -36.23 -36.27 -24.02
N THR A 35 -36.59 -36.58 -22.77
CA THR A 35 -37.30 -35.64 -21.92
C THR A 35 -36.37 -34.49 -21.58
N VAL A 36 -36.57 -33.35 -22.23
CA VAL A 36 -35.81 -32.11 -21.96
C VAL A 36 -36.40 -31.45 -20.71
N PRO A 37 -35.60 -31.15 -19.67
CA PRO A 37 -36.07 -30.45 -18.49
C PRO A 37 -36.63 -29.06 -18.81
N TRP A 38 -37.62 -28.60 -18.04
CA TRP A 38 -38.20 -27.25 -18.21
C TRP A 38 -37.16 -26.13 -18.15
N HIS A 39 -36.13 -26.28 -17.30
CA HIS A 39 -35.02 -25.33 -17.15
C HIS A 39 -33.82 -25.59 -18.07
N ALA A 40 -34.01 -26.33 -19.17
CA ALA A 40 -32.89 -26.70 -20.06
C ALA A 40 -32.18 -25.49 -20.67
N GLN A 41 -32.90 -24.45 -21.08
CA GLN A 41 -32.28 -23.23 -21.64
C GLN A 41 -31.41 -22.49 -20.62
N GLU A 42 -31.89 -22.35 -19.39
CA GLU A 42 -31.15 -21.73 -18.29
C GLU A 42 -29.90 -22.54 -17.95
N THR A 43 -30.04 -23.87 -17.90
CA THR A 43 -28.93 -24.80 -17.66
C THR A 43 -27.86 -24.69 -18.76
N LEU A 44 -28.27 -24.66 -20.02
CA LEU A 44 -27.36 -24.47 -21.15
C LEU A 44 -26.68 -23.11 -21.10
N ALA A 45 -27.38 -22.05 -20.71
CA ALA A 45 -26.80 -20.72 -20.51
C ALA A 45 -25.76 -20.72 -19.37
N LYS A 46 -26.09 -21.31 -18.22
CA LYS A 46 -25.16 -21.49 -17.09
C LYS A 46 -23.91 -22.24 -17.52
N CYS A 47 -24.07 -23.37 -18.22
CA CYS A 47 -22.96 -24.16 -18.74
C CYS A 47 -22.05 -23.40 -19.70
N ARG A 48 -22.62 -22.58 -20.60
CA ARG A 48 -21.83 -21.72 -21.49
C ARG A 48 -21.06 -20.63 -20.72
N ALA A 49 -21.64 -20.11 -19.63
CA ALA A 49 -21.05 -19.07 -18.81
C ALA A 49 -19.98 -19.56 -17.82
N LEU A 50 -19.88 -20.87 -17.56
CA LEU A 50 -18.93 -21.41 -16.57
C LEU A 50 -17.48 -21.05 -16.88
N ASN A 51 -17.07 -21.05 -18.16
CA ASN A 51 -15.68 -20.78 -18.56
C ASN A 51 -15.46 -19.37 -19.12
N THR A 52 -16.47 -18.51 -19.09
CA THR A 52 -16.32 -17.11 -19.49
C THR A 52 -15.59 -16.36 -18.38
N ARG A 53 -14.36 -15.90 -18.65
CA ARG A 53 -13.62 -15.02 -17.74
C ARG A 53 -14.28 -13.62 -17.75
N PRO A 54 -14.38 -12.92 -16.61
CA PRO A 54 -14.80 -11.52 -16.59
C PRO A 54 -13.85 -10.70 -17.46
N GLY A 55 -14.41 -9.75 -18.19
CA GLY A 55 -13.65 -8.85 -19.05
C GLY A 55 -14.47 -7.62 -19.37
N ALA A 56 -13.80 -6.57 -19.82
CA ALA A 56 -14.43 -5.31 -20.18
C ALA A 56 -15.48 -5.52 -21.30
N SER A 57 -16.63 -4.86 -21.16
CA SER A 57 -17.60 -4.75 -22.26
C SER A 57 -16.94 -4.06 -23.45
N THR A 58 -17.06 -4.64 -24.64
CA THR A 58 -16.49 -4.08 -25.88
C THR A 58 -17.31 -2.92 -26.46
N ASN A 59 -18.42 -2.54 -25.82
CA ASN A 59 -19.27 -1.45 -26.29
C ASN A 59 -18.76 -0.10 -25.77
N GLU A 60 -18.57 0.88 -26.67
CA GLU A 60 -18.26 2.25 -26.28
C GLU A 60 -19.39 2.83 -25.41
N ARG A 61 -19.04 3.28 -24.21
CA ARG A 61 -19.99 3.87 -23.27
C ARG A 61 -20.29 5.31 -23.66
N LEU A 62 -21.58 5.64 -23.81
CA LEU A 62 -22.01 7.03 -24.05
C LEU A 62 -21.94 7.89 -22.77
N GLN A 63 -22.10 7.26 -21.60
CA GLN A 63 -22.04 7.86 -20.27
C GLN A 63 -21.52 6.84 -19.24
N LEU A 64 -21.04 7.31 -18.09
CA LEU A 64 -20.78 6.42 -16.95
C LEU A 64 -22.06 5.90 -16.32
N ASP A 65 -22.01 4.65 -15.85
CA ASP A 65 -23.15 3.99 -15.18
C ASP A 65 -23.58 4.73 -13.90
N ARG A 66 -22.62 5.38 -13.23
CA ARG A 66 -22.84 6.17 -12.00
C ARG A 66 -22.93 7.68 -12.25
N PHE A 67 -23.04 8.09 -13.51
CA PHE A 67 -23.20 9.51 -13.83
C PHE A 67 -24.45 10.08 -13.16
N GLN A 68 -24.33 11.24 -12.52
CA GLN A 68 -25.47 11.93 -11.92
C GLN A 68 -26.07 12.95 -12.90
N PRO A 69 -27.37 12.85 -13.24
CA PRO A 69 -28.03 13.86 -14.04
C PRO A 69 -27.91 15.25 -13.40
N GLY A 70 -27.59 16.25 -14.22
CA GLY A 70 -27.37 17.62 -13.76
C GLY A 70 -25.91 17.97 -13.46
N THR A 71 -24.98 17.01 -13.52
CA THR A 71 -23.55 17.31 -13.49
C THR A 71 -23.11 18.04 -14.76
N ASN A 72 -22.52 19.22 -14.58
CA ASN A 72 -22.00 20.06 -15.66
C ASN A 72 -20.78 19.39 -16.34
N PRO A 73 -20.62 19.54 -17.67
CA PRO A 73 -19.36 19.22 -18.33
C PRO A 73 -18.21 20.07 -17.78
N ILE A 74 -17.01 19.51 -17.75
CA ILE A 74 -15.82 20.18 -17.21
C ILE A 74 -14.73 20.25 -18.28
N VAL A 75 -14.14 21.42 -18.47
CA VAL A 75 -12.91 21.61 -19.26
C VAL A 75 -11.80 22.04 -18.33
N ILE A 76 -10.71 21.27 -18.30
CA ILE A 76 -9.47 21.61 -17.60
C ILE A 76 -8.50 22.12 -18.64
N ARG A 77 -7.96 23.33 -18.46
CA ARG A 77 -7.08 23.98 -19.44
C ARG A 77 -5.64 24.01 -18.99
N ASN A 78 -4.72 23.97 -19.95
CA ASN A 78 -3.29 24.21 -19.74
C ASN A 78 -2.70 23.30 -18.65
N ALA A 79 -2.87 21.98 -18.76
CA ALA A 79 -2.38 21.01 -17.80
C ALA A 79 -1.20 20.19 -18.35
N SER A 80 -0.27 19.85 -17.45
CA SER A 80 0.72 18.79 -17.61
C SER A 80 0.04 17.45 -17.27
N ILE A 81 -0.47 16.75 -18.28
CA ILE A 81 -1.29 15.54 -18.11
C ILE A 81 -0.39 14.30 -18.18
N TRP A 82 -0.22 13.61 -17.05
CA TRP A 82 0.35 12.27 -17.02
C TRP A 82 -0.73 11.27 -17.43
N THR A 83 -0.54 10.52 -18.53
CA THR A 83 -1.61 9.69 -19.09
C THR A 83 -1.67 8.27 -18.54
N GLY A 84 -0.53 7.81 -18.00
CA GLY A 84 -0.28 6.41 -17.61
C GLY A 84 0.12 5.49 -18.77
N LEU A 85 0.09 5.99 -20.01
CA LEU A 85 0.53 5.24 -21.20
C LEU A 85 2.06 5.18 -21.27
N ASP A 86 2.58 4.33 -22.18
CA ASP A 86 4.01 4.11 -22.39
C ASP A 86 4.78 3.83 -21.08
N ASN A 87 4.26 2.89 -20.27
CA ASN A 87 4.78 2.58 -18.93
C ASN A 87 4.90 3.81 -18.01
N GLY A 88 3.98 4.76 -18.13
CA GLY A 88 3.96 5.99 -17.33
C GLY A 88 4.92 7.08 -17.80
N LEU A 89 5.46 6.98 -19.02
CA LEU A 89 6.37 7.99 -19.60
C LEU A 89 5.63 9.04 -20.44
N ASP A 90 4.36 8.80 -20.79
CA ASP A 90 3.58 9.72 -21.62
C ASP A 90 3.00 10.88 -20.80
N VAL A 91 3.53 12.09 -21.06
CA VAL A 91 3.09 13.35 -20.46
C VAL A 91 2.78 14.37 -21.55
N LEU A 92 1.56 14.91 -21.52
CA LEU A 92 1.04 15.83 -22.53
C LEU A 92 0.80 17.22 -21.95
N GLN A 93 1.14 18.27 -22.69
CA GLN A 93 0.66 19.63 -22.40
C GLN A 93 -0.61 19.88 -23.19
N ALA A 94 -1.77 19.85 -22.54
CA ALA A 94 -3.06 19.90 -23.23
C ALA A 94 -4.21 20.36 -22.33
N ASP A 95 -5.35 20.63 -22.96
CA ASP A 95 -6.64 20.72 -22.28
C ASP A 95 -7.29 19.32 -22.21
N LEU A 96 -8.21 19.14 -21.25
CA LEU A 96 -8.98 17.92 -21.06
C LEU A 96 -10.48 18.23 -20.91
N PHE A 97 -11.32 17.51 -21.67
CA PHE A 97 -12.78 17.66 -21.63
C PHE A 97 -13.47 16.42 -21.06
N LEU A 98 -14.26 16.64 -20.00
CA LEU A 98 -15.12 15.66 -19.35
C LEU A 98 -16.60 15.97 -19.62
N ASP A 99 -17.34 14.99 -20.11
CA ASP A 99 -18.81 15.04 -20.19
C ASP A 99 -19.41 13.67 -19.86
N LYS A 100 -20.52 13.69 -19.12
CA LYS A 100 -21.22 12.49 -18.65
C LYS A 100 -20.33 11.52 -17.84
N GLY A 101 -19.38 12.08 -17.10
CA GLY A 101 -18.39 11.35 -16.31
C GLY A 101 -17.27 10.70 -17.11
N LEU A 102 -17.24 10.88 -18.44
CA LEU A 102 -16.22 10.30 -19.31
C LEU A 102 -15.31 11.39 -19.84
N ILE A 103 -14.04 11.06 -20.01
CA ILE A 103 -13.10 11.90 -20.76
C ILE A 103 -13.42 11.75 -22.25
N LYS A 104 -13.81 12.85 -22.90
CA LYS A 104 -14.25 12.87 -24.31
C LYS A 104 -13.12 13.27 -25.26
N SER A 105 -12.20 14.11 -24.80
CA SER A 105 -11.04 14.54 -25.60
C SER A 105 -9.92 15.08 -24.71
N VAL A 106 -8.69 14.88 -25.17
CA VAL A 106 -7.46 15.48 -24.64
C VAL A 106 -6.75 16.15 -25.81
N GLY A 107 -6.35 17.41 -25.67
CA GLY A 107 -5.75 18.22 -26.73
C GLY A 107 -6.16 19.68 -26.64
N GLU A 108 -6.12 20.41 -27.75
CA GLU A 108 -6.62 21.79 -27.80
C GLU A 108 -8.16 21.80 -27.85
N ILE A 109 -8.81 22.49 -26.92
CA ILE A 109 -10.28 22.51 -26.80
C ILE A 109 -10.85 23.91 -27.06
N ASP A 110 -11.57 24.04 -28.18
CA ASP A 110 -12.32 25.23 -28.54
C ASP A 110 -13.67 25.29 -27.80
N LEU A 111 -13.72 26.13 -26.76
CA LEU A 111 -14.94 26.37 -25.99
C LEU A 111 -16.09 26.95 -26.81
N THR A 112 -15.81 27.63 -27.94
CA THR A 112 -16.88 28.19 -28.77
C THR A 112 -17.71 27.11 -29.47
N ILE A 113 -17.11 25.94 -29.73
CA ILE A 113 -17.79 24.79 -30.30
C ILE A 113 -18.63 24.11 -29.22
N LEU A 114 -18.08 23.94 -28.02
CA LEU A 114 -18.80 23.33 -26.89
C LEU A 114 -19.97 24.20 -26.41
N ALA A 115 -19.82 25.54 -26.43
CA ALA A 115 -20.85 26.50 -26.03
C ALA A 115 -22.00 26.65 -27.04
N LYS A 116 -21.93 26.02 -28.22
CA LYS A 116 -23.06 25.99 -29.18
C LYS A 116 -24.24 25.18 -28.64
N ASP A 117 -23.99 24.22 -27.75
CA ASP A 117 -25.03 23.56 -26.97
C ASP A 117 -25.42 24.45 -25.78
N ARG A 118 -26.28 25.45 -26.03
CA ARG A 118 -26.71 26.49 -25.06
C ARG A 118 -27.54 25.96 -23.87
N THR A 119 -27.66 24.64 -23.72
CA THR A 119 -28.51 24.00 -22.70
C THR A 119 -27.75 23.60 -21.44
N LYS A 120 -26.41 23.71 -21.44
CA LYS A 120 -25.56 23.28 -20.32
C LYS A 120 -24.54 24.35 -19.94
N GLU A 121 -24.42 24.59 -18.64
CA GLU A 121 -23.31 25.36 -18.08
C GLU A 121 -22.05 24.49 -18.12
N ILE A 122 -20.92 25.05 -18.61
CA ILE A 122 -19.63 24.36 -18.67
C ILE A 122 -18.74 24.92 -17.57
N THR A 123 -18.23 24.04 -16.71
CA THR A 123 -17.23 24.42 -15.71
C THR A 123 -15.86 24.43 -16.34
N VAL A 124 -15.17 25.57 -16.30
CA VAL A 124 -13.80 25.71 -16.80
C VAL A 124 -12.83 25.87 -15.62
N ILE A 125 -11.81 25.03 -15.59
CA ILE A 125 -10.73 25.05 -14.59
C ILE A 125 -9.43 25.32 -15.34
N ASP A 126 -8.69 26.36 -14.95
CA ASP A 126 -7.33 26.59 -15.47
C ASP A 126 -6.32 25.90 -14.54
N ALA A 127 -5.53 24.98 -15.09
CA ALA A 127 -4.49 24.27 -14.36
C ALA A 127 -3.19 25.09 -14.26
N HIS A 128 -3.05 26.21 -14.98
CA HIS A 128 -1.86 27.07 -14.92
C HIS A 128 -0.52 26.33 -15.19
N GLY A 129 -0.54 25.31 -16.03
CA GLY A 129 0.62 24.47 -16.36
C GLY A 129 0.93 23.38 -15.33
N THR A 130 0.15 23.28 -14.25
CA THR A 130 0.36 22.28 -13.19
C THR A 130 -0.07 20.87 -13.61
N TRP A 131 0.03 19.91 -12.70
CA TRP A 131 -0.05 18.49 -12.99
C TRP A 131 -1.46 17.93 -12.90
N LEU A 132 -1.82 17.08 -13.86
CA LEU A 132 -3.05 16.30 -13.85
C LEU A 132 -2.71 14.81 -14.00
N THR A 133 -3.30 13.99 -13.16
CA THR A 133 -3.15 12.52 -13.22
C THR A 133 -4.53 11.85 -13.25
N PRO A 134 -4.62 10.57 -13.65
CA PRO A 134 -5.77 9.74 -13.32
C PRO A 134 -5.96 9.65 -11.81
N GLY A 135 -7.15 9.23 -11.38
CA GLY A 135 -7.43 8.91 -9.99
C GLY A 135 -6.48 7.87 -9.41
N ILE A 136 -6.05 8.09 -8.17
CA ILE A 136 -5.21 7.15 -7.40
C ILE A 136 -6.04 5.91 -7.05
N VAL A 137 -5.42 4.73 -7.14
CA VAL A 137 -6.01 3.42 -6.90
C VAL A 137 -5.30 2.74 -5.72
N ASP A 138 -6.03 2.55 -4.62
CA ASP A 138 -5.56 1.79 -3.46
C ASP A 138 -5.98 0.31 -3.61
N VAL A 139 -5.01 -0.59 -3.75
CA VAL A 139 -5.28 -2.02 -3.95
C VAL A 139 -5.55 -2.79 -2.65
N HIS A 140 -5.26 -2.19 -1.50
CA HIS A 140 -5.36 -2.85 -0.20
C HIS A 140 -5.84 -1.88 0.88
N SER A 141 -7.11 -2.02 1.24
CA SER A 141 -7.74 -1.18 2.24
C SER A 141 -8.81 -1.95 2.98
N HIS A 142 -8.88 -1.79 4.30
CA HIS A 142 -9.97 -2.29 5.12
C HIS A 142 -11.10 -1.26 5.31
N MET A 143 -11.24 -0.32 4.37
CA MET A 143 -12.39 0.58 4.36
C MET A 143 -13.66 -0.16 3.92
N SER A 144 -14.76 0.11 4.62
CA SER A 144 -16.09 -0.45 4.31
C SER A 144 -16.18 -1.98 4.37
N VAL A 145 -15.22 -2.66 5.00
CA VAL A 145 -15.24 -4.11 5.19
C VAL A 145 -15.55 -4.50 6.64
N ASP A 146 -16.63 -5.26 6.77
CA ASP A 146 -16.71 -6.46 7.59
C ASP A 146 -17.66 -7.38 6.82
N ALA A 147 -17.15 -8.51 6.30
CA ALA A 147 -17.99 -9.45 5.57
C ALA A 147 -19.04 -10.01 6.54
N ALA A 148 -20.32 -9.76 6.26
CA ALA A 148 -21.43 -10.32 7.02
C ALA A 148 -22.29 -11.18 6.07
N PRO A 149 -22.10 -12.51 6.05
CA PRO A 149 -21.21 -13.32 6.89
C PRO A 149 -19.76 -13.39 6.38
N ALA A 150 -18.82 -13.68 7.29
CA ALA A 150 -17.41 -13.92 6.96
C ALA A 150 -17.23 -15.29 6.30
N LEU A 151 -16.65 -15.35 5.09
CA LEU A 151 -16.44 -16.57 4.31
C LEU A 151 -15.02 -17.14 4.51
N SER A 152 -14.78 -18.42 4.17
CA SER A 152 -13.44 -19.06 4.13
C SER A 152 -12.52 -18.53 2.99
N GLY A 153 -12.75 -17.29 2.59
CA GLY A 153 -12.16 -16.52 1.50
C GLY A 153 -13.05 -15.28 1.29
N GLY A 154 -12.51 -14.07 1.48
CA GLY A 154 -13.27 -12.83 1.29
C GLY A 154 -13.25 -12.36 -0.16
N GLN A 155 -14.33 -11.74 -0.63
CA GLN A 155 -14.31 -10.96 -1.86
C GLN A 155 -13.97 -9.51 -1.50
N ALA A 156 -12.93 -8.98 -2.13
CA ALA A 156 -12.65 -7.55 -2.11
C ALA A 156 -13.40 -6.89 -3.28
N PHE A 157 -13.80 -5.64 -3.10
CA PHE A 157 -14.46 -4.86 -4.13
C PHE A 157 -13.83 -3.49 -4.25
N THR A 158 -13.68 -3.01 -5.48
CA THR A 158 -13.23 -1.65 -5.72
C THR A 158 -14.41 -0.70 -5.61
N ILE A 159 -14.25 0.33 -4.78
CA ILE A 159 -15.22 1.41 -4.60
C ILE A 159 -14.60 2.74 -4.98
N LYS A 160 -15.42 3.72 -5.39
CA LYS A 160 -14.98 5.12 -5.50
C LYS A 160 -15.43 5.91 -4.29
N LEU A 161 -14.51 6.68 -3.70
CA LEU A 161 -14.72 7.41 -2.45
C LEU A 161 -15.38 8.78 -2.71
N ARG A 162 -16.64 8.77 -3.16
CA ARG A 162 -17.47 9.97 -3.25
C ARG A 162 -18.81 9.78 -2.57
N SER A 163 -19.42 10.88 -2.16
CA SER A 163 -20.81 10.82 -1.68
C SER A 163 -21.76 10.48 -2.83
N THR A 164 -22.75 9.62 -2.55
CA THR A 164 -23.83 9.21 -3.45
C THR A 164 -25.18 9.58 -2.86
N GLN A 165 -26.21 9.65 -3.69
CA GLN A 165 -27.56 9.98 -3.21
C GLN A 165 -28.10 8.87 -2.30
N GLU A 166 -27.75 7.63 -2.62
CA GLU A 166 -28.15 6.40 -1.94
C GLU A 166 -27.43 6.21 -0.60
N ARG A 167 -26.26 6.83 -0.41
CA ARG A 167 -25.43 6.74 0.82
C ARG A 167 -25.16 5.30 1.29
N SER A 168 -25.07 4.35 0.36
CA SER A 168 -24.79 2.94 0.63
C SER A 168 -23.43 2.52 0.07
N SER A 169 -22.77 1.53 0.67
CA SER A 169 -21.53 0.97 0.13
C SER A 169 -21.72 0.38 -1.28
N SER A 170 -22.89 -0.20 -1.57
CA SER A 170 -23.22 -0.72 -2.90
C SER A 170 -23.22 0.35 -3.99
N SER A 171 -23.62 1.57 -3.66
CA SER A 171 -23.63 2.69 -4.61
C SER A 171 -22.22 3.20 -4.95
N LEU A 172 -21.21 2.81 -4.15
CA LEU A 172 -19.81 3.16 -4.36
C LEU A 172 -19.08 2.15 -5.25
N LEU A 173 -19.62 0.95 -5.45
CA LEU A 173 -18.98 -0.13 -6.23
C LEU A 173 -18.66 0.33 -7.65
N VAL A 174 -17.44 0.04 -8.11
CA VAL A 174 -17.03 0.26 -9.51
C VAL A 174 -17.74 -0.75 -10.40
N GLU A 175 -17.59 -2.03 -10.09
CA GLU A 175 -18.28 -3.14 -10.76
C GLU A 175 -18.85 -4.08 -9.69
N PRO A 176 -20.19 -4.17 -9.54
CA PRO A 176 -20.79 -5.12 -8.62
C PRO A 176 -20.54 -6.55 -9.14
N PRO A 177 -20.31 -7.53 -8.25
CA PRO A 177 -20.13 -8.92 -8.65
C PRO A 177 -21.40 -9.44 -9.32
N PHE A 178 -21.23 -10.42 -10.23
CA PHE A 178 -22.34 -11.13 -10.86
C PHE A 178 -22.96 -12.11 -9.85
N GLY A 179 -23.70 -11.58 -8.88
CA GLY A 179 -24.33 -12.33 -7.78
C GLY A 179 -23.68 -12.06 -6.42
N LEU A 180 -24.47 -11.61 -5.45
CA LEU A 180 -24.15 -11.62 -4.02
C LEU A 180 -25.05 -12.67 -3.39
N ASN A 181 -24.56 -13.89 -3.13
CA ASN A 181 -25.36 -14.91 -2.46
C ASN A 181 -24.61 -15.47 -1.24
N GLY A 182 -25.33 -15.55 -0.13
CA GLY A 182 -24.81 -15.91 1.18
C GLY A 182 -24.75 -17.42 1.44
N SER A 183 -23.80 -17.82 2.28
CA SER A 183 -23.80 -19.10 3.00
C SER A 183 -22.93 -19.00 4.26
N ASP A 184 -23.25 -19.78 5.29
CA ASP A 184 -22.61 -19.76 6.62
C ASP A 184 -21.27 -20.52 6.69
N VAL A 185 -20.42 -20.10 7.63
CA VAL A 185 -19.24 -20.84 8.08
C VAL A 185 -19.58 -21.70 9.29
N ASP A 186 -19.25 -22.97 9.19
CA ASP A 186 -19.24 -23.90 10.32
C ASP A 186 -17.89 -23.76 11.07
N LEU A 187 -17.94 -23.11 12.24
CA LEU A 187 -16.79 -22.86 13.11
C LEU A 187 -16.31 -24.13 13.85
N GLU A 188 -17.04 -25.25 13.77
CA GLU A 188 -16.65 -26.51 14.39
C GLU A 188 -15.70 -27.34 13.51
N VAL A 189 -15.47 -26.94 12.25
CA VAL A 189 -14.63 -27.69 11.31
C VAL A 189 -13.15 -27.35 11.55
N PRO A 190 -12.29 -28.35 11.86
CA PRO A 190 -10.86 -28.10 12.09
C PRO A 190 -10.19 -27.53 10.83
N PRO A 191 -9.13 -26.71 10.97
CA PRO A 191 -8.42 -26.13 9.84
C PRO A 191 -7.89 -27.24 8.93
N ARG A 192 -8.53 -27.41 7.78
CA ARG A 192 -8.11 -28.36 6.75
C ARG A 192 -7.05 -27.69 5.87
N TRP A 193 -5.97 -28.43 5.64
CA TRP A 193 -4.87 -28.09 4.74
C TRP A 193 -5.36 -27.48 3.42
N ARG A 194 -4.77 -26.35 2.99
CA ARG A 194 -5.15 -25.61 1.77
C ARG A 194 -5.25 -26.52 0.53
N HIS A 195 -4.34 -27.49 0.38
CA HIS A 195 -4.38 -28.53 -0.67
C HIS A 195 -5.72 -29.29 -0.73
N MET A 196 -6.31 -29.67 0.42
CA MET A 196 -7.58 -30.39 0.43
C MET A 196 -8.75 -29.51 -0.03
N LYS A 197 -8.70 -28.21 0.28
CA LYS A 197 -9.72 -27.24 -0.18
C LYS A 197 -9.66 -27.07 -1.70
N TYR A 198 -8.48 -26.82 -2.27
CA TYR A 198 -8.29 -26.73 -3.72
C TYR A 198 -8.67 -28.03 -4.44
N ASN A 199 -8.30 -29.19 -3.89
CA ASN A 199 -8.72 -30.47 -4.44
C ASN A 199 -10.24 -30.66 -4.43
N ARG A 200 -10.92 -30.23 -3.35
CA ARG A 200 -12.38 -30.32 -3.27
C ARG A 200 -13.05 -29.39 -4.30
N ALA A 201 -12.58 -28.16 -4.44
CA ALA A 201 -13.06 -27.25 -5.48
C ALA A 201 -12.81 -27.81 -6.88
N ARG A 202 -11.64 -28.42 -7.14
CA ARG A 202 -11.37 -29.11 -8.42
C ARG A 202 -12.36 -30.24 -8.70
N GLN A 203 -12.72 -31.03 -7.69
CA GLN A 203 -13.75 -32.08 -7.85
C GLN A 203 -15.11 -31.49 -8.23
N VAL A 204 -15.53 -30.39 -7.59
CA VAL A 204 -16.77 -29.67 -7.93
C VAL A 204 -16.69 -29.10 -9.35
N LYS A 205 -15.57 -28.47 -9.72
CA LYS A 205 -15.32 -27.96 -11.08
C LYS A 205 -15.46 -29.08 -12.12
N ASN A 206 -14.87 -30.25 -11.87
CA ASN A 206 -14.90 -31.38 -12.80
C ASN A 206 -16.30 -32.00 -12.92
N SER A 207 -17.06 -32.10 -11.83
CA SER A 207 -18.45 -32.59 -11.91
C SER A 207 -19.35 -31.63 -12.67
N GLN A 208 -19.15 -30.32 -12.54
CA GLN A 208 -19.82 -29.31 -13.36
C GLN A 208 -19.48 -29.45 -14.85
N GLU A 209 -18.22 -29.75 -15.17
CA GLU A 209 -17.78 -29.96 -16.56
C GLU A 209 -18.41 -31.23 -17.16
N GLU A 210 -18.45 -32.33 -16.41
CA GLU A 210 -19.11 -33.56 -16.86
C GLU A 210 -20.62 -33.33 -17.08
N TYR A 211 -21.28 -32.66 -16.13
CA TYR A 211 -22.69 -32.29 -16.24
C TYR A 211 -22.93 -31.44 -17.50
N CYS A 212 -22.14 -30.38 -17.70
CA CYS A 212 -22.30 -29.47 -18.81
C CYS A 212 -21.96 -30.09 -20.17
N SER A 213 -21.00 -31.02 -20.23
CA SER A 213 -20.69 -31.77 -21.45
C SER A 213 -21.90 -32.57 -21.94
N LYS A 214 -22.60 -33.25 -21.02
CA LYS A 214 -23.81 -34.03 -21.34
C LYS A 214 -24.99 -33.13 -21.70
N ALA A 215 -25.23 -32.06 -20.91
CA ALA A 215 -26.29 -31.09 -21.18
C ALA A 215 -26.15 -30.43 -22.56
N LEU A 216 -24.94 -29.96 -22.91
CA LEU A 216 -24.65 -29.33 -24.20
C LEU A 216 -24.75 -30.30 -25.38
N ALA A 217 -24.49 -31.60 -25.15
CA ALA A 217 -24.69 -32.66 -26.14
C ALA A 217 -26.17 -33.07 -26.30
N GLY A 218 -27.08 -32.49 -25.52
CA GLY A 218 -28.51 -32.82 -25.52
C GLY A 218 -28.83 -34.14 -24.80
N ASP A 219 -27.89 -34.71 -24.06
CA ASP A 219 -28.12 -35.89 -23.22
C ASP A 219 -28.57 -35.45 -21.82
N TRP A 220 -29.89 -35.47 -21.63
CA TRP A 220 -30.53 -35.11 -20.36
C TRP A 220 -30.81 -36.33 -19.49
N THR A 221 -30.47 -37.54 -19.95
CA THR A 221 -30.84 -38.77 -19.25
C THR A 221 -30.00 -38.98 -18.00
N GLY A 222 -30.65 -39.08 -16.84
CA GLY A 222 -29.95 -39.30 -15.55
C GLY A 222 -29.07 -38.14 -15.08
N LEU A 223 -29.19 -36.95 -15.69
CA LEU A 223 -28.29 -35.83 -15.43
C LEU A 223 -28.45 -35.21 -14.03
N GLY A 224 -29.62 -35.33 -13.41
CA GLY A 224 -29.88 -34.82 -12.06
C GLY A 224 -29.80 -33.29 -11.95
N SER A 225 -29.57 -32.80 -10.73
CA SER A 225 -29.36 -31.37 -10.46
C SER A 225 -27.93 -30.94 -10.82
N PHE A 226 -27.76 -29.69 -11.24
CA PHE A 226 -26.44 -29.11 -11.47
C PHE A 226 -25.58 -29.24 -10.19
N PRO A 227 -24.34 -29.75 -10.29
CA PRO A 227 -23.49 -29.95 -9.12
C PRO A 227 -22.95 -28.60 -8.63
N GLU A 228 -23.67 -28.02 -7.68
CA GLU A 228 -23.39 -26.73 -7.06
C GLU A 228 -22.96 -26.91 -5.61
N SER A 229 -22.08 -26.02 -5.14
CA SER A 229 -21.73 -25.94 -3.74
C SER A 229 -21.30 -24.52 -3.40
N PHE A 230 -22.16 -23.79 -2.68
CA PHE A 230 -21.88 -22.41 -2.26
C PHE A 230 -20.57 -22.31 -1.47
N GLN A 231 -20.26 -23.31 -0.64
CA GLN A 231 -19.00 -23.38 0.11
C GLN A 231 -17.74 -23.32 -0.79
N TRP A 232 -17.80 -23.90 -2.00
CA TRP A 232 -16.63 -24.05 -2.88
C TRP A 232 -16.69 -23.17 -4.13
N GLU A 233 -17.78 -22.43 -4.34
CA GLU A 233 -18.03 -21.62 -5.54
C GLU A 233 -16.89 -20.63 -5.81
N ALA A 234 -16.52 -19.82 -4.82
CA ALA A 234 -15.43 -18.84 -4.97
C ALA A 234 -14.10 -19.51 -5.36
N LEU A 235 -13.80 -20.69 -4.82
CA LEU A 235 -12.59 -21.42 -5.13
C LEU A 235 -12.65 -22.08 -6.51
N VAL A 236 -13.84 -22.54 -6.95
CA VAL A 236 -14.08 -22.99 -8.32
C VAL A 236 -13.86 -21.84 -9.29
N ASP A 237 -14.34 -20.63 -8.98
CA ASP A 237 -14.14 -19.44 -9.80
C ASP A 237 -12.66 -19.05 -9.89
N VAL A 238 -11.88 -19.17 -8.81
CA VAL A 238 -10.41 -19.05 -8.85
C VAL A 238 -9.81 -20.06 -9.83
N LEU A 239 -10.18 -21.35 -9.73
CA LEU A 239 -9.68 -22.38 -10.64
C LEU A 239 -10.13 -22.21 -12.10
N ARG A 240 -11.18 -21.42 -12.36
CA ARG A 240 -11.62 -21.05 -13.71
C ARG A 240 -11.02 -19.73 -14.20
N GLY A 241 -10.23 -19.04 -13.36
CA GLY A 241 -9.66 -17.72 -13.67
C GLY A 241 -10.70 -16.61 -13.73
N LYS A 242 -11.82 -16.76 -13.01
CA LYS A 242 -12.88 -15.76 -12.90
C LYS A 242 -12.64 -14.72 -11.81
N VAL A 243 -11.74 -15.01 -10.87
CA VAL A 243 -11.38 -14.12 -9.76
C VAL A 243 -9.89 -13.90 -9.77
N LYS A 244 -9.46 -12.65 -9.58
CA LYS A 244 -8.06 -12.28 -9.40
C LYS A 244 -7.65 -12.63 -7.97
N VAL A 245 -6.64 -13.50 -7.81
CA VAL A 245 -6.17 -13.90 -6.49
C VAL A 245 -5.18 -12.87 -5.96
N HIS A 246 -5.57 -12.25 -4.86
CA HIS A 246 -4.72 -11.41 -4.03
C HIS A 246 -4.49 -12.12 -2.70
N THR A 247 -3.25 -12.19 -2.23
CA THR A 247 -2.97 -12.90 -0.97
C THR A 247 -1.88 -12.22 -0.15
N HIS A 248 -2.15 -12.06 1.15
CA HIS A 248 -1.12 -11.74 2.15
C HIS A 248 -0.08 -12.84 2.15
N CYS A 249 1.17 -12.45 1.94
CA CYS A 249 2.31 -13.36 1.87
C CYS A 249 3.55 -12.56 2.25
N TYR A 250 4.38 -13.07 3.14
CA TYR A 250 5.45 -12.27 3.74
C TYR A 250 6.82 -12.86 3.48
N GLU A 251 6.96 -14.18 3.68
CA GLU A 251 8.26 -14.84 3.72
C GLU A 251 8.58 -15.61 2.44
N ALA A 252 9.87 -15.79 2.18
CA ALA A 252 10.41 -16.58 1.06
C ALA A 252 9.72 -17.96 0.92
N VAL A 253 9.50 -18.64 2.06
CA VAL A 253 8.87 -19.97 2.12
C VAL A 253 7.38 -19.94 1.77
N ASP A 254 6.70 -18.85 2.08
CA ASP A 254 5.28 -18.68 1.76
C ASP A 254 5.09 -18.55 0.25
N PHE A 255 5.97 -17.78 -0.41
CA PHE A 255 5.94 -17.62 -1.86
C PHE A 255 6.18 -18.95 -2.58
N ASP A 256 7.20 -19.73 -2.18
CA ASP A 256 7.46 -21.06 -2.76
C ASP A 256 6.24 -21.98 -2.59
N ALA A 257 5.65 -22.02 -1.39
CA ALA A 257 4.47 -22.84 -1.13
C ALA A 257 3.27 -22.40 -1.98
N PHE A 258 3.01 -21.10 -2.11
CA PHE A 258 1.86 -20.59 -2.85
C PHE A 258 2.05 -20.70 -4.37
N VAL A 259 3.27 -20.49 -4.88
CA VAL A 259 3.61 -20.71 -6.29
C VAL A 259 3.46 -22.18 -6.67
N ARG A 260 3.85 -23.12 -5.80
CA ARG A 260 3.60 -24.55 -6.01
C ARG A 260 2.11 -24.87 -6.10
N LEU A 261 1.29 -24.30 -5.20
CA LEU A 261 -0.17 -24.44 -5.23
C LEU A 261 -0.77 -23.90 -6.53
N SER A 262 -0.34 -22.71 -6.94
CA SER A 262 -0.74 -22.06 -8.19
C SER A 262 -0.45 -22.96 -9.40
N ASN A 263 0.73 -23.58 -9.46
CA ASN A 263 1.10 -24.52 -10.52
C ASN A 263 0.35 -25.86 -10.45
N GLU A 264 0.18 -26.44 -9.26
CA GLU A 264 -0.50 -27.74 -9.08
C GLU A 264 -1.97 -27.67 -9.48
N PHE A 265 -2.65 -26.58 -9.08
CA PHE A 265 -4.08 -26.39 -9.33
C PHE A 265 -4.38 -25.48 -10.52
N GLN A 266 -3.36 -24.95 -11.19
CA GLN A 266 -3.46 -24.16 -12.41
C GLN A 266 -4.34 -22.91 -12.26
N PHE A 267 -4.07 -22.09 -11.24
CA PHE A 267 -4.71 -20.78 -11.07
C PHE A 267 -3.67 -19.66 -11.02
N SER A 268 -3.98 -18.53 -11.66
CA SER A 268 -3.12 -17.35 -11.66
C SER A 268 -3.24 -16.57 -10.35
N VAL A 269 -2.12 -15.96 -9.94
CA VAL A 269 -2.04 -15.05 -8.79
C VAL A 269 -1.83 -13.63 -9.32
N ALA A 270 -2.72 -12.72 -8.96
CA ALA A 270 -2.65 -11.34 -9.41
C ALA A 270 -1.59 -10.56 -8.64
N ALA A 271 -1.64 -10.62 -7.30
CA ALA A 271 -0.61 -10.00 -6.45
C ALA A 271 -0.41 -10.69 -5.11
N PHE A 272 0.84 -10.64 -4.64
CA PHE A 272 1.18 -10.86 -3.24
C PHE A 272 1.20 -9.52 -2.49
N HIS A 273 0.58 -9.50 -1.31
CA HIS A 273 0.45 -8.30 -0.47
C HIS A 273 1.43 -8.31 0.70
N HIS A 274 1.93 -7.13 1.05
CA HIS A 274 3.07 -6.81 1.91
C HIS A 274 4.42 -7.33 1.43
N ALA A 275 4.51 -8.65 1.20
CA ALA A 275 5.57 -9.30 0.45
C ALA A 275 7.01 -8.90 0.83
N HIS A 276 7.29 -8.71 2.13
CA HIS A 276 8.53 -8.13 2.63
C HIS A 276 9.81 -8.91 2.22
N GLU A 277 9.73 -10.21 1.95
CA GLU A 277 10.87 -11.03 1.49
C GLU A 277 10.83 -11.39 -0.01
N ALA A 278 9.91 -10.83 -0.79
CA ALA A 278 9.74 -11.20 -2.21
C ALA A 278 11.03 -11.03 -3.03
N TYR A 279 11.82 -10.00 -2.73
CA TYR A 279 13.07 -9.70 -3.43
C TYR A 279 14.15 -10.79 -3.27
N LEU A 280 14.06 -11.60 -2.22
CA LEU A 280 14.98 -12.73 -2.01
C LEU A 280 14.67 -13.90 -2.95
N VAL A 281 13.46 -13.95 -3.51
CA VAL A 281 12.93 -15.08 -4.27
C VAL A 281 12.17 -14.64 -5.52
N SER A 282 12.62 -13.57 -6.19
CA SER A 282 11.98 -13.07 -7.42
C SER A 282 11.86 -14.15 -8.51
N ASP A 283 12.84 -15.04 -8.62
CA ASP A 283 12.83 -16.21 -9.52
C ASP A 283 11.74 -17.24 -9.20
N VAL A 284 11.31 -17.33 -7.93
CA VAL A 284 10.16 -18.16 -7.54
C VAL A 284 8.88 -17.50 -8.01
N LEU A 285 8.73 -16.18 -7.85
CA LEU A 285 7.58 -15.44 -8.33
C LEU A 285 7.41 -15.58 -9.85
N LYS A 286 8.53 -15.51 -10.60
CA LYS A 286 8.55 -15.70 -12.07
C LYS A 286 8.06 -17.07 -12.53
N LYS A 287 8.02 -18.07 -11.63
CA LYS A 287 7.55 -19.43 -11.91
C LYS A 287 6.07 -19.66 -11.56
N ALA A 288 5.34 -18.62 -11.13
CA ALA A 288 3.89 -18.74 -10.92
C ALA A 288 3.15 -19.13 -12.20
N TYR A 289 1.99 -19.75 -12.05
CA TYR A 289 1.19 -20.21 -13.18
C TYR A 289 0.67 -19.03 -14.02
N GLU A 290 0.71 -19.19 -15.35
CA GLU A 290 0.41 -18.17 -16.39
C GLU A 290 1.39 -16.98 -16.44
N HIS A 291 1.64 -16.28 -15.33
CA HIS A 291 2.50 -15.10 -15.29
C HIS A 291 3.05 -14.81 -13.89
N PRO A 292 4.15 -14.05 -13.76
CA PRO A 292 4.62 -13.56 -12.47
C PRO A 292 3.54 -12.72 -11.76
N PRO A 293 3.30 -12.89 -10.45
CA PRO A 293 2.38 -12.04 -9.70
C PRO A 293 3.03 -10.68 -9.45
N ALA A 294 2.21 -9.63 -9.34
CA ALA A 294 2.68 -8.35 -8.83
C ALA A 294 2.96 -8.42 -7.32
N VAL A 295 3.70 -7.42 -6.83
CA VAL A 295 3.95 -7.22 -5.40
C VAL A 295 3.30 -5.91 -4.96
N ALA A 296 2.26 -6.01 -4.15
CA ALA A 296 1.68 -4.89 -3.42
C ALA A 296 2.36 -4.79 -2.06
N MET A 297 2.95 -3.65 -1.73
CA MET A 297 3.73 -3.51 -0.50
C MET A 297 3.81 -2.07 0.00
N PHE A 298 4.27 -1.91 1.24
CA PHE A 298 4.64 -0.60 1.77
C PHE A 298 6.02 -0.17 1.27
N ALA A 299 6.24 1.13 1.12
CA ALA A 299 7.56 1.68 0.82
C ALA A 299 8.50 1.48 2.03
N ALA A 300 8.07 1.91 3.21
CA ALA A 300 8.91 1.89 4.42
C ALA A 300 8.27 1.20 5.65
N PHE A 301 6.94 1.11 5.72
CA PHE A 301 6.27 0.53 6.88
C PHE A 301 6.55 -0.98 7.00
N SER A 302 7.24 -1.37 8.07
CA SER A 302 7.78 -2.73 8.25
C SER A 302 8.13 -3.02 9.72
N ARG A 303 8.72 -4.20 10.01
CA ARG A 303 9.24 -4.60 11.34
C ARG A 303 8.20 -4.63 12.47
N TYR A 304 6.93 -4.46 12.15
CA TYR A 304 5.81 -4.53 13.10
C TYR A 304 5.47 -5.98 13.51
N LYS A 305 6.01 -6.99 12.81
CA LYS A 305 5.95 -8.42 13.15
C LYS A 305 7.18 -9.14 12.63
N ARG A 306 7.40 -10.37 13.10
CA ARG A 306 8.56 -11.20 12.74
C ARG A 306 8.66 -11.39 11.21
N GLU A 307 7.55 -11.73 10.57
CA GLU A 307 7.46 -11.94 9.12
C GLU A 307 7.84 -10.69 8.30
N ALA A 308 7.73 -9.51 8.90
CA ALA A 308 7.99 -8.21 8.27
C ALA A 308 9.36 -7.62 8.65
N TYR A 309 10.21 -8.38 9.35
CA TYR A 309 11.43 -7.86 9.95
C TYR A 309 12.55 -7.60 8.92
N ARG A 310 12.60 -8.42 7.86
CA ARG A 310 13.63 -8.38 6.79
C ARG A 310 13.24 -7.49 5.60
N HIS A 311 12.39 -6.50 5.82
CA HIS A 311 12.07 -5.47 4.82
C HIS A 311 13.20 -4.44 4.70
N SER A 312 13.34 -3.88 3.50
CA SER A 312 14.12 -2.68 3.21
C SER A 312 13.35 -1.73 2.30
N GLU A 313 13.63 -0.46 2.46
CA GLU A 313 13.09 0.66 1.71
C GLU A 313 13.49 0.60 0.21
N PHE A 314 14.55 -0.14 -0.14
CA PHE A 314 15.04 -0.35 -1.51
C PHE A 314 14.37 -1.53 -2.24
N VAL A 315 13.56 -2.32 -1.53
CA VAL A 315 12.91 -3.51 -2.12
C VAL A 315 12.04 -3.18 -3.35
N PRO A 316 11.26 -2.08 -3.39
CA PRO A 316 10.52 -1.69 -4.58
C PRO A 316 11.41 -1.58 -5.83
N ARG A 317 12.59 -0.94 -5.69
CA ARG A 317 13.57 -0.78 -6.77
C ARG A 317 14.13 -2.13 -7.22
N LEU A 318 14.56 -2.96 -6.27
CA LEU A 318 15.12 -4.29 -6.54
C LEU A 318 14.14 -5.21 -7.29
N LEU A 319 12.87 -5.23 -6.86
CA LEU A 319 11.81 -6.00 -7.53
C LEU A 319 11.55 -5.48 -8.95
N HIS A 320 11.54 -4.16 -9.14
CA HIS A 320 11.37 -3.56 -10.44
C HIS A 320 12.50 -3.93 -11.41
N ASP A 321 13.76 -3.89 -10.96
CA ASP A 321 14.92 -4.32 -11.75
C ASP A 321 14.84 -5.79 -12.17
N ASP A 322 14.25 -6.62 -11.32
CA ASP A 322 13.97 -8.02 -11.62
C ASP A 322 12.76 -8.23 -12.54
N GLY A 323 12.10 -7.17 -13.00
CA GLY A 323 10.93 -7.22 -13.88
C GLY A 323 9.63 -7.61 -13.17
N ILE A 324 9.58 -7.50 -11.84
CA ILE A 324 8.35 -7.69 -11.06
C ILE A 324 7.61 -6.36 -10.96
N LYS A 325 6.30 -6.39 -11.23
CA LYS A 325 5.44 -5.21 -11.07
C LYS A 325 5.26 -4.89 -9.59
N VAL A 326 5.54 -3.66 -9.20
CA VAL A 326 5.42 -3.19 -7.82
C VAL A 326 4.25 -2.21 -7.71
N ILE A 327 3.49 -2.34 -6.63
CA ILE A 327 2.33 -1.52 -6.27
C ILE A 327 2.54 -1.04 -4.84
N MET A 328 2.36 0.26 -4.59
CA MET A 328 2.32 0.77 -3.22
C MET A 328 0.91 0.64 -2.66
N GLU A 329 0.79 0.31 -1.37
CA GLU A 329 -0.49 0.06 -0.71
C GLU A 329 -0.61 0.78 0.63
N SER A 330 -1.83 0.96 1.13
CA SER A 330 -2.05 1.57 2.45
C SER A 330 -2.32 0.56 3.56
N ASP A 331 -2.96 -0.57 3.23
CA ASP A 331 -3.52 -1.51 4.21
C ASP A 331 -4.33 -0.78 5.29
N HIS A 332 -5.12 0.22 4.87
CA HIS A 332 -5.80 1.12 5.79
C HIS A 332 -6.58 0.33 6.85
N PRO A 333 -6.38 0.60 8.15
CA PRO A 333 -5.75 1.80 8.72
C PRO A 333 -4.27 1.70 9.11
N ALA A 334 -3.50 0.71 8.62
CA ALA A 334 -2.06 0.62 8.91
C ALA A 334 -1.33 1.89 8.47
N ILE A 335 -1.40 2.22 7.18
CA ILE A 335 -1.16 3.56 6.66
C ILE A 335 -2.51 4.17 6.28
N GLN A 336 -2.69 5.46 6.52
CA GLN A 336 -3.95 6.10 6.14
C GLN A 336 -4.04 6.22 4.62
N SER A 337 -5.09 5.72 3.95
CA SER A 337 -5.25 5.77 2.48
C SER A 337 -5.10 7.18 1.90
N ARG A 338 -5.38 8.23 2.68
CA ARG A 338 -5.14 9.63 2.28
C ARG A 338 -3.67 9.95 1.97
N TYR A 339 -2.74 9.13 2.43
CA TYR A 339 -1.29 9.26 2.25
C TYR A 339 -0.75 8.22 1.27
N LEU A 340 -1.59 7.55 0.47
CA LEU A 340 -1.09 6.55 -0.48
C LEU A 340 -0.08 7.13 -1.49
N LEU A 341 -0.26 8.37 -1.95
CA LEU A 341 0.73 9.04 -2.80
C LEU A 341 2.08 9.23 -2.07
N HIS A 342 2.06 9.38 -0.76
CA HIS A 342 3.29 9.49 0.03
C HIS A 342 4.11 8.19 0.01
N GLU A 343 3.47 7.02 -0.07
CA GLU A 343 4.20 5.76 -0.26
C GLU A 343 4.94 5.74 -1.60
N ALA A 344 4.31 6.22 -2.69
CA ALA A 344 4.98 6.38 -3.97
C ALA A 344 6.11 7.42 -3.93
N GLN A 345 5.93 8.53 -3.19
CA GLN A 345 6.97 9.54 -2.96
C GLN A 345 8.16 8.94 -2.22
N GLN A 346 7.93 8.12 -1.19
CA GLN A 346 8.98 7.44 -0.44
C GLN A 346 9.68 6.38 -1.29
N ALA A 347 8.95 5.58 -2.05
CA ALA A 347 9.53 4.60 -2.97
C ALA A 347 10.41 5.28 -4.02
N HIS A 348 9.97 6.42 -4.58
CA HIS A 348 10.78 7.22 -5.48
C HIS A 348 12.03 7.75 -4.79
N TYR A 349 11.89 8.30 -3.57
CA TYR A 349 13.04 8.76 -2.78
C TYR A 349 14.09 7.67 -2.61
N TYR A 350 13.68 6.42 -2.35
CA TYR A 350 14.55 5.23 -2.28
C TYR A 350 14.79 4.58 -3.66
N ASP A 351 14.90 5.42 -4.68
CA ASP A 351 15.41 5.14 -6.02
C ASP A 351 14.51 4.31 -6.96
N LEU A 352 13.22 4.15 -6.65
CA LEU A 352 12.26 3.65 -7.65
C LEU A 352 12.09 4.69 -8.77
N PRO A 353 12.15 4.31 -10.07
CA PRO A 353 12.00 5.27 -11.16
C PRO A 353 10.68 6.06 -11.09
N GLU A 354 10.70 7.35 -11.43
CA GLU A 354 9.56 8.28 -11.33
C GLU A 354 8.27 7.71 -11.94
N ASN A 355 8.35 7.25 -13.19
CA ASN A 355 7.21 6.72 -13.93
C ASN A 355 6.63 5.47 -13.25
N VAL A 356 7.49 4.63 -12.67
CA VAL A 356 7.11 3.41 -11.96
C VAL A 356 6.49 3.74 -10.60
N ALA A 357 7.05 4.71 -9.88
CA ALA A 357 6.53 5.18 -8.61
C ALA A 357 5.11 5.74 -8.77
N LEU A 358 4.88 6.62 -9.76
CA LEU A 358 3.52 7.11 -10.06
C LEU A 358 2.59 5.98 -10.51
N ALA A 359 3.04 5.12 -11.42
CA ALA A 359 2.24 3.99 -11.90
C ALA A 359 1.85 3.01 -10.77
N SER A 360 2.70 2.86 -9.75
CA SER A 360 2.49 1.94 -8.62
C SER A 360 1.22 2.21 -7.83
N VAL A 361 0.72 3.45 -7.82
CA VAL A 361 -0.54 3.85 -7.14
C VAL A 361 -1.64 4.26 -8.13
N ILE A 362 -1.42 4.09 -9.43
CA ILE A 362 -2.33 4.55 -10.49
C ILE A 362 -2.56 3.44 -11.53
N SER A 363 -1.72 3.35 -12.56
CA SER A 363 -1.95 2.49 -13.73
C SER A 363 -1.62 1.02 -13.45
N THR A 364 -0.48 0.73 -12.82
CA THR A 364 -0.09 -0.63 -12.43
C THR A 364 -1.09 -1.23 -11.44
N ALA A 365 -1.55 -0.43 -10.47
CA ALA A 365 -2.58 -0.81 -9.52
C ALA A 365 -3.90 -1.18 -10.23
N ALA A 366 -4.37 -0.35 -11.17
CA ALA A 366 -5.58 -0.63 -11.94
C ALA A 366 -5.45 -1.88 -12.83
N GLU A 367 -4.30 -2.07 -13.48
CA GLU A 367 -4.05 -3.24 -14.34
C GLU A 367 -4.08 -4.55 -13.55
N VAL A 368 -3.41 -4.58 -12.40
CA VAL A 368 -3.33 -5.79 -11.57
C VAL A 368 -4.69 -6.16 -10.96
N LEU A 369 -5.52 -5.16 -10.63
CA LEU A 369 -6.92 -5.37 -10.26
C LEU A 369 -7.81 -5.83 -11.43
N GLY A 370 -7.34 -5.69 -12.68
CA GLY A 370 -8.15 -5.94 -13.89
C GLY A 370 -9.21 -4.87 -14.15
N LEU A 371 -8.93 -3.63 -13.75
CA LEU A 371 -9.80 -2.46 -13.87
C LEU A 371 -9.21 -1.34 -14.74
N ASP A 372 -8.14 -1.61 -15.46
CA ASP A 372 -7.46 -0.68 -16.39
C ASP A 372 -8.34 -0.20 -17.56
N HIS A 373 -9.46 -0.89 -17.83
CA HIS A 373 -10.48 -0.41 -18.76
C HIS A 373 -11.24 0.81 -18.23
N ARG A 374 -11.16 1.11 -16.92
CA ARG A 374 -11.89 2.20 -16.24
C ARG A 374 -11.01 3.13 -15.42
N LEU A 375 -10.04 2.57 -14.70
CA LEU A 375 -9.21 3.26 -13.72
C LEU A 375 -7.75 3.32 -14.20
N GLY A 376 -6.95 4.15 -13.55
CA GLY A 376 -5.49 4.19 -13.73
C GLY A 376 -5.00 4.87 -15.02
N TYR A 377 -5.91 5.32 -15.89
CA TYR A 377 -5.59 6.03 -17.13
C TYR A 377 -6.53 7.22 -17.33
N ILE A 378 -6.18 8.15 -18.22
CA ILE A 378 -7.01 9.32 -18.59
C ILE A 378 -8.24 8.84 -19.38
N LYS A 379 -9.23 8.30 -18.64
CA LYS A 379 -10.51 7.77 -19.14
C LYS A 379 -11.72 8.26 -18.33
N GLU A 380 -11.62 8.23 -17.00
CA GLU A 380 -12.71 8.58 -16.08
C GLU A 380 -12.24 9.62 -15.04
N ASP A 381 -11.79 9.19 -13.86
CA ASP A 381 -11.46 10.08 -12.74
C ASP A 381 -10.08 10.72 -12.91
N VAL A 382 -9.96 11.96 -12.45
CA VAL A 382 -8.72 12.74 -12.52
C VAL A 382 -8.46 13.52 -11.23
N VAL A 383 -7.19 13.78 -10.96
CA VAL A 383 -6.73 14.63 -9.88
C VAL A 383 -5.85 15.73 -10.46
N LEU A 384 -6.18 16.97 -10.13
CA LEU A 384 -5.38 18.15 -10.43
C LEU A 384 -4.51 18.49 -9.21
N TRP A 385 -3.22 18.72 -9.41
CA TRP A 385 -2.21 18.91 -8.36
C TRP A 385 -1.58 20.30 -8.45
N ASP A 386 -1.16 20.86 -7.32
CA ASP A 386 -0.48 22.16 -7.27
C ASP A 386 1.01 22.12 -7.66
N SER A 387 1.57 20.92 -7.74
CA SER A 387 2.98 20.61 -8.02
C SER A 387 3.11 19.19 -8.57
N HIS A 388 4.32 18.78 -8.93
CA HIS A 388 4.58 17.41 -9.37
C HIS A 388 4.07 16.42 -8.30
N PRO A 389 3.31 15.36 -8.64
CA PRO A 389 2.68 14.52 -7.61
C PRO A 389 3.69 13.81 -6.70
N LEU A 390 4.91 13.54 -7.18
CA LEU A 390 5.99 13.01 -6.34
C LEU A 390 6.70 14.06 -5.46
N ALA A 391 6.41 15.35 -5.61
CA ALA A 391 7.01 16.39 -4.78
C ALA A 391 6.47 16.36 -3.35
N LEU A 392 7.37 16.57 -2.37
CA LEU A 392 6.98 16.65 -0.97
C LEU A 392 5.99 17.79 -0.74
N GLY A 393 4.82 17.46 -0.17
CA GLY A 393 3.75 18.42 0.08
C GLY A 393 2.93 18.81 -1.16
N ALA A 394 2.99 18.02 -2.23
CA ALA A 394 2.05 18.11 -3.35
C ALA A 394 0.61 17.92 -2.86
N THR A 395 -0.26 18.84 -3.25
CA THR A 395 -1.64 18.94 -2.74
C THR A 395 -2.64 18.92 -3.90
N PRO A 396 -3.72 18.12 -3.81
CA PRO A 396 -4.80 18.19 -4.79
C PRO A 396 -5.48 19.56 -4.81
N LEU A 397 -5.45 20.21 -5.97
CA LEU A 397 -6.26 21.39 -6.29
C LEU A 397 -7.71 21.00 -6.63
N GLN A 398 -7.93 19.83 -7.22
CA GLN A 398 -9.27 19.31 -7.44
C GLN A 398 -9.20 17.79 -7.60
N VAL A 399 -10.24 17.11 -7.14
CA VAL A 399 -10.45 15.68 -7.39
C VAL A 399 -11.79 15.55 -8.09
N ILE A 400 -11.82 14.93 -9.27
CA ILE A 400 -13.03 14.77 -10.07
C ILE A 400 -13.33 13.27 -10.15
N ILE A 401 -14.44 12.85 -9.55
CA ILE A 401 -14.87 11.45 -9.52
C ILE A 401 -16.21 11.34 -10.23
N ASP A 402 -16.30 10.45 -11.22
CA ASP A 402 -17.47 10.30 -12.10
C ASP A 402 -17.93 11.64 -12.75
N GLY A 403 -16.99 12.55 -13.02
CA GLY A 403 -17.25 13.89 -13.55
C GLY A 403 -17.70 14.92 -12.51
N ILE A 404 -17.74 14.57 -11.22
CA ILE A 404 -18.19 15.46 -10.14
C ILE A 404 -16.97 15.98 -9.36
N PRO A 405 -16.79 17.31 -9.25
CA PRO A 405 -15.76 17.91 -8.39
C PRO A 405 -16.01 17.57 -6.91
N GLN A 406 -14.97 17.14 -6.19
CA GLN A 406 -15.06 16.75 -4.78
C GLN A 406 -14.61 17.84 -3.82
N ILE A 407 -13.79 18.80 -4.28
CA ILE A 407 -13.27 19.90 -3.47
C ILE A 407 -14.03 21.18 -3.82
N SER A 408 -14.80 21.70 -2.86
CA SER A 408 -15.60 22.92 -3.04
C SER A 408 -14.78 24.20 -3.02
N SER A 409 -13.80 24.28 -2.11
CA SER A 409 -12.93 25.44 -1.92
C SER A 409 -11.47 24.99 -1.87
N PRO A 410 -10.83 24.75 -3.03
CA PRO A 410 -9.47 24.27 -3.05
C PRO A 410 -8.49 25.33 -2.57
N HIS A 411 -7.53 24.91 -1.76
CA HIS A 411 -6.44 25.77 -1.33
C HIS A 411 -5.28 25.63 -2.32
N ALA A 412 -5.14 26.59 -3.22
CA ALA A 412 -4.01 26.67 -4.13
C ALA A 412 -2.86 27.43 -3.47
N SER A 413 -1.74 26.75 -3.23
CA SER A 413 -0.48 27.41 -2.90
C SER A 413 0.36 27.52 -4.16
N ILE A 414 0.90 28.71 -4.45
CA ILE A 414 1.88 28.86 -5.54
C ILE A 414 3.17 28.20 -5.08
N LYS A 415 3.47 27.03 -5.65
CA LYS A 415 4.70 26.28 -5.39
C LYS A 415 5.82 26.77 -6.33
N PRO A 416 7.08 26.80 -5.90
CA PRO A 416 8.20 27.19 -6.75
C PRO A 416 8.37 26.23 -7.94
N ALA A 417 8.97 26.72 -9.03
CA ALA A 417 9.18 25.94 -10.26
C ALA A 417 9.96 24.63 -10.03
N SER A 418 10.84 24.58 -9.03
CA SER A 418 11.58 23.38 -8.65
C SER A 418 10.69 22.23 -8.16
N LEU A 419 9.47 22.51 -7.70
CA LEU A 419 8.48 21.48 -7.31
C LEU A 419 7.56 21.09 -8.47
N GLN A 420 7.70 21.69 -9.66
CA GLN A 420 6.94 21.31 -10.85
C GLN A 420 7.63 20.20 -11.65
N SER A 421 8.87 19.84 -11.33
CA SER A 421 9.57 18.67 -11.85
C SER A 421 9.62 17.56 -10.80
N SER A 422 9.88 16.33 -11.23
CA SER A 422 10.11 15.23 -10.30
C SER A 422 11.29 15.53 -9.36
N PRO A 423 11.19 15.18 -8.06
CA PRO A 423 12.30 15.33 -7.12
C PRO A 423 13.54 14.56 -7.56
N THR A 424 14.71 15.07 -7.20
CA THR A 424 15.95 14.32 -7.36
C THR A 424 16.15 13.36 -6.19
N THR A 425 16.66 12.17 -6.48
CA THR A 425 16.92 11.12 -5.50
C THR A 425 18.42 11.02 -5.24
N PRO A 426 18.84 10.73 -4.00
CA PRO A 426 20.23 10.35 -3.73
C PRO A 426 20.61 9.05 -4.47
N ASP A 427 21.91 8.88 -4.73
CA ASP A 427 22.45 7.60 -5.19
C ASP A 427 22.45 6.60 -4.03
N PHE A 428 21.65 5.54 -4.16
CA PHE A 428 21.47 4.49 -3.17
C PHE A 428 21.97 3.12 -3.66
N GLU A 429 22.81 3.06 -4.70
CA GLU A 429 23.29 1.80 -5.29
C GLU A 429 23.97 0.89 -4.25
N LYS A 430 24.76 1.49 -3.35
CA LYS A 430 25.43 0.75 -2.29
C LYS A 430 24.42 0.17 -1.29
N GLU A 431 23.47 0.98 -0.82
CA GLU A 431 22.46 0.58 0.15
C GLU A 431 21.53 -0.50 -0.42
N ALA A 432 21.14 -0.40 -1.69
CA ALA A 432 20.39 -1.42 -2.40
C ALA A 432 21.19 -2.75 -2.52
N ALA A 433 22.47 -2.67 -2.85
CA ALA A 433 23.35 -3.85 -2.89
C ALA A 433 23.55 -4.47 -1.50
N ASP A 434 23.71 -3.66 -0.46
CA ASP A 434 23.81 -4.12 0.93
C ASP A 434 22.49 -4.75 1.42
N ALA A 435 21.32 -4.28 0.95
CA ALA A 435 20.04 -4.89 1.24
C ALA A 435 19.94 -6.33 0.68
N ILE A 436 20.50 -6.61 -0.50
CA ILE A 436 20.62 -7.99 -1.00
C ILE A 436 21.64 -8.78 -0.18
N LYS A 437 22.85 -8.23 -0.01
CA LYS A 437 23.98 -8.92 0.62
C LYS A 437 23.69 -9.38 2.05
N TYR A 438 22.98 -8.55 2.82
CA TYR A 438 22.66 -8.82 4.21
C TYR A 438 21.18 -9.16 4.40
N GLU A 439 20.45 -9.45 3.32
CA GLU A 439 19.03 -9.80 3.35
C GLU A 439 18.21 -8.80 4.19
N SER A 440 18.45 -7.50 3.92
CA SER A 440 17.90 -6.31 4.57
C SER A 440 18.21 -6.17 6.06
N LEU A 441 19.23 -6.89 6.55
CA LEU A 441 19.78 -6.78 7.89
C LEU A 441 21.24 -6.30 7.89
N PRO A 442 21.59 -5.19 7.22
CA PRO A 442 22.96 -4.68 7.25
C PRO A 442 23.40 -4.34 8.69
N PRO A 443 24.69 -4.44 9.00
CA PRO A 443 25.25 -3.93 10.25
C PRO A 443 24.95 -2.43 10.38
N LEU A 444 24.36 -2.06 11.52
CA LEU A 444 23.99 -0.66 11.82
C LEU A 444 24.93 -0.01 12.84
N GLU A 445 25.97 -0.70 13.28
CA GLU A 445 26.98 -0.10 14.16
C GLU A 445 27.89 0.84 13.36
N PRO A 446 28.34 1.96 13.94
CA PRO A 446 29.23 2.88 13.27
C PRO A 446 30.56 2.19 12.93
N SER A 447 30.95 2.24 11.65
CA SER A 447 32.22 1.68 11.18
C SER A 447 33.45 2.47 11.67
N ARG A 448 33.25 3.73 12.06
CA ARG A 448 34.27 4.61 12.62
C ARG A 448 33.66 5.59 13.62
N THR A 449 34.20 5.63 14.83
CA THR A 449 33.88 6.66 15.82
C THR A 449 34.96 7.73 15.77
N VAL A 450 34.55 8.98 15.57
CA VAL A 450 35.44 10.15 15.60
C VAL A 450 35.16 10.89 16.90
N THR A 451 36.10 10.85 17.82
CA THR A 451 36.00 11.54 19.12
C THR A 451 36.47 12.99 19.06
N ASP A 452 37.19 13.34 18.01
CA ASP A 452 37.93 14.59 17.90
C ASP A 452 37.12 15.63 17.08
N LEU A 453 37.83 16.53 16.41
CA LEU A 453 37.28 17.67 15.71
C LEU A 453 36.64 17.29 14.35
N VAL A 454 35.38 17.68 14.15
CA VAL A 454 34.65 17.57 12.88
C VAL A 454 34.34 18.97 12.34
N ILE A 455 34.67 19.21 11.06
CA ILE A 455 34.44 20.48 10.38
C ILE A 455 33.44 20.27 9.26
N PHE A 456 32.35 21.04 9.28
CA PHE A 456 31.37 21.10 8.21
C PHE A 456 31.60 22.34 7.36
N TYR A 457 31.72 22.16 6.05
CA TYR A 457 31.85 23.24 5.06
C TYR A 457 30.59 23.36 4.20
N ASN A 458 30.49 24.48 3.49
CA ASN A 458 29.36 24.81 2.61
C ASN A 458 28.00 24.77 3.31
N VAL A 459 27.94 25.23 4.56
CA VAL A 459 26.71 25.21 5.36
C VAL A 459 25.83 26.40 5.00
N SER A 460 24.56 26.16 4.65
CA SER A 460 23.59 27.21 4.33
C SER A 460 22.90 27.77 5.57
N SER A 461 22.56 26.93 6.54
CA SER A 461 21.97 27.39 7.79
C SER A 461 22.31 26.48 8.95
N VAL A 462 22.32 27.07 10.14
CA VAL A 462 22.55 26.36 11.40
C VAL A 462 21.45 26.75 12.37
N TRP A 463 20.81 25.74 12.95
CA TRP A 463 19.82 25.91 14.00
C TRP A 463 20.41 25.38 15.31
N ALA A 464 20.38 26.19 16.35
CA ALA A 464 20.94 25.87 17.66
C ALA A 464 19.90 26.12 18.75
N ARG A 465 20.02 25.39 19.86
CA ARG A 465 19.19 25.63 21.04
C ARG A 465 19.79 26.76 21.87
N GLU A 466 19.10 27.87 21.94
CA GLU A 466 19.45 29.03 22.78
C GLU A 466 18.26 29.43 23.65
N ALA A 467 18.53 29.66 24.95
CA ALA A 467 17.52 30.05 25.95
C ALA A 467 16.24 29.17 25.96
N GLY A 468 16.39 27.87 25.67
CA GLY A 468 15.27 26.91 25.66
C GLY A 468 14.51 26.81 24.32
N THR A 469 14.81 27.68 23.36
CA THR A 469 14.20 27.69 22.02
C THR A 469 15.21 27.28 20.94
N VAL A 470 14.74 26.74 19.81
CA VAL A 470 15.59 26.50 18.64
C VAL A 470 15.56 27.75 17.75
N GLN A 471 16.71 28.37 17.53
CA GLN A 471 16.86 29.59 16.75
C GLN A 471 17.94 29.41 15.68
N ALA A 472 17.87 30.19 14.61
CA ALA A 472 18.91 30.19 13.59
C ALA A 472 20.17 30.85 14.16
N ALA A 473 21.25 30.08 14.31
CA ALA A 473 22.57 30.60 14.67
C ALA A 473 23.16 31.44 13.53
N PHE A 474 22.93 31.01 12.28
CA PHE A 474 23.03 31.84 11.08
C PHE A 474 22.25 31.21 9.92
N GLY A 475 21.93 32.01 8.90
CA GLY A 475 21.37 31.57 7.62
C GLY A 475 21.94 32.43 6.50
N VAL A 476 22.46 31.79 5.46
CA VAL A 476 23.13 32.41 4.31
C VAL A 476 22.07 32.75 3.26
N GLN A 477 22.04 33.99 2.77
CA GLN A 477 21.13 34.39 1.68
C GLN A 477 21.63 33.87 0.31
N GLU A 478 20.73 33.85 -0.67
CA GLU A 478 21.06 33.39 -2.02
C GLU A 478 22.14 34.30 -2.65
N GLY A 479 23.28 33.71 -3.03
CA GLY A 479 24.44 34.43 -3.57
C GLY A 479 25.51 34.84 -2.56
N GLU A 480 25.33 34.57 -1.26
CA GLU A 480 26.35 34.80 -0.22
C GLU A 480 27.30 33.61 -0.04
N SER A 481 28.48 33.87 0.55
CA SER A 481 29.46 32.86 0.94
C SER A 481 28.82 31.84 1.89
N ARG A 482 29.07 30.55 1.67
CA ARG A 482 28.57 29.51 2.58
C ARG A 482 29.38 29.48 3.88
N GLY A 483 28.74 29.06 4.97
CA GLY A 483 29.36 29.03 6.29
C GLY A 483 30.13 27.76 6.61
N VAL A 484 30.84 27.83 7.74
CA VAL A 484 31.63 26.75 8.34
C VAL A 484 31.16 26.51 9.77
N VAL A 485 31.07 25.23 10.15
CA VAL A 485 30.73 24.82 11.51
C VAL A 485 31.77 23.85 12.03
N VAL A 486 32.21 24.04 13.27
CA VAL A 486 33.17 23.19 13.94
C VAL A 486 32.54 22.56 15.17
N VAL A 487 32.61 21.23 15.23
CA VAL A 487 32.17 20.42 16.36
C VAL A 487 33.40 19.76 16.98
N ASP A 488 33.60 19.98 18.27
CA ASP A 488 34.67 19.38 19.06
C ASP A 488 34.08 18.59 20.22
N ASN A 489 34.45 17.32 20.34
CA ASN A 489 33.94 16.41 21.40
C ASN A 489 32.40 16.43 21.50
N GLY A 490 31.72 16.46 20.35
CA GLY A 490 30.24 16.51 20.25
C GLY A 490 29.60 17.85 20.63
N ARG A 491 30.39 18.92 20.82
CA ARG A 491 29.91 20.28 21.11
C ARG A 491 30.21 21.21 19.95
N LEU A 492 29.23 22.02 19.57
CA LEU A 492 29.44 23.09 18.60
C LEU A 492 30.32 24.17 19.24
N VAL A 493 31.52 24.38 18.69
CA VAL A 493 32.51 25.36 19.19
C VAL A 493 32.65 26.57 18.28
N CYS A 494 32.28 26.44 17.00
CA CYS A 494 32.22 27.56 16.06
C CYS A 494 31.11 27.34 15.03
N ALA A 495 30.40 28.40 14.65
CA ALA A 495 29.44 28.42 13.57
C ALA A 495 29.44 29.83 12.96
N ASN A 496 29.99 30.00 11.76
CA ASN A 496 30.15 31.31 11.16
C ASN A 496 30.12 31.26 9.63
N VAL A 497 29.70 32.36 8.99
CA VAL A 497 29.76 32.53 7.53
C VAL A 497 31.19 32.74 7.04
N LEU A 498 32.06 33.34 7.87
CA LEU A 498 33.46 33.57 7.55
C LEU A 498 34.33 32.45 8.09
N GLU A 499 34.96 31.68 7.20
CA GLU A 499 35.90 30.61 7.55
C GLU A 499 37.02 31.08 8.50
N ALA A 500 37.54 32.27 8.26
CA ALA A 500 38.57 32.90 9.09
C ALA A 500 38.17 33.04 10.57
N ALA A 501 36.87 33.16 10.87
CA ALA A 501 36.37 33.24 12.25
C ALA A 501 36.47 31.91 13.00
N CYS A 502 36.50 30.77 12.28
CA CYS A 502 36.67 29.44 12.86
C CYS A 502 38.11 28.91 12.73
N ALA A 503 39.03 29.66 12.11
CA ALA A 503 40.39 29.23 11.81
C ALA A 503 41.18 28.74 13.04
N SER A 504 40.92 29.28 14.23
CA SER A 504 41.57 28.86 15.49
C SER A 504 41.26 27.40 15.87
N TYR A 505 40.17 26.84 15.37
CA TYR A 505 39.75 25.47 15.63
C TYR A 505 40.12 24.52 14.50
N MET A 506 40.60 25.03 13.36
CA MET A 506 40.94 24.22 12.19
C MET A 506 42.31 23.60 12.37
N SER A 507 42.35 22.28 12.60
CA SER A 507 43.59 21.51 12.72
C SER A 507 43.75 20.51 11.58
N SER A 508 45.02 20.26 11.19
CA SER A 508 45.38 19.22 10.22
C SER A 508 45.12 17.84 10.84
N GLY A 509 44.15 17.08 10.32
CA GLY A 509 43.75 15.76 10.82
C GLY A 509 42.28 15.63 11.22
N SER A 510 41.54 16.75 11.21
CA SER A 510 40.09 16.78 11.44
C SER A 510 39.28 16.08 10.34
N VAL A 511 38.13 15.53 10.71
CA VAL A 511 37.18 14.98 9.73
C VAL A 511 36.42 16.14 9.09
N GLN A 512 36.47 16.22 7.77
CA GLN A 512 35.83 17.27 7.01
C GLN A 512 34.61 16.73 6.29
N VAL A 513 33.49 17.43 6.41
CA VAL A 513 32.21 17.07 5.79
C VAL A 513 31.73 18.27 4.97
N ASP A 514 31.58 18.08 3.67
CA ASP A 514 30.96 19.10 2.80
C ASP A 514 29.44 18.89 2.81
N LEU A 515 28.68 19.87 3.31
CA LEU A 515 27.21 19.81 3.32
C LEU A 515 26.58 20.20 1.98
N GLN A 516 27.35 20.69 1.01
CA GLN A 516 26.88 21.06 -0.33
C GLN A 516 25.66 22.01 -0.30
N GLY A 517 25.66 22.97 0.61
CA GLY A 517 24.52 23.87 0.83
C GLY A 517 23.45 23.31 1.77
N GLY A 518 23.73 22.24 2.49
CA GLY A 518 22.86 21.67 3.51
C GLY A 518 22.73 22.53 4.77
N SER A 519 21.91 22.07 5.70
CA SER A 519 21.64 22.75 6.97
C SER A 519 21.91 21.83 8.16
N LEU A 520 22.38 22.40 9.26
CA LEU A 520 22.54 21.69 10.52
C LEU A 520 21.43 22.10 11.50
N ALA A 521 20.87 21.14 12.21
CA ALA A 521 19.85 21.36 13.21
C ALA A 521 20.06 20.42 14.41
N PRO A 522 19.45 20.71 15.58
CA PRO A 522 19.50 19.79 16.70
C PRO A 522 18.87 18.45 16.34
N ALA A 523 19.45 17.36 16.83
CA ALA A 523 18.93 16.02 16.61
C ALA A 523 17.50 15.86 17.13
N LEU A 524 16.76 14.96 16.51
CA LEU A 524 15.37 14.67 16.85
C LEU A 524 15.30 13.79 18.12
N VAL A 525 14.18 13.92 18.84
CA VAL A 525 13.88 13.10 20.02
C VAL A 525 12.59 12.33 19.74
N ALA A 526 12.64 11.00 19.86
CA ALA A 526 11.43 10.19 19.84
C ALA A 526 10.70 10.32 21.19
N ALA A 527 9.41 10.62 21.17
CA ALA A 527 8.60 10.69 22.39
C ALA A 527 7.29 9.93 22.19
N GLY A 528 6.93 9.10 23.17
CA GLY A 528 5.68 8.33 23.15
C GLY A 528 5.71 7.04 22.32
N SER A 529 6.87 6.71 21.72
CA SER A 529 7.10 5.40 21.10
C SER A 529 7.47 4.34 22.14
N ALA A 530 7.32 3.06 21.79
CA ALA A 530 7.81 1.94 22.61
C ALA A 530 9.29 1.61 22.38
N ILE A 531 10.04 2.41 21.60
CA ILE A 531 11.46 2.17 21.30
C ILE A 531 12.23 2.03 22.61
N GLY A 532 13.03 0.97 22.72
CA GLY A 532 13.78 0.63 23.93
C GLY A 532 13.00 -0.21 24.95
N LEU A 533 11.69 -0.40 24.81
CA LEU A 533 10.93 -1.38 25.60
C LEU A 533 10.30 -2.49 24.75
N GLN A 534 10.40 -2.37 23.42
CA GLN A 534 9.89 -3.31 22.46
C GLN A 534 10.69 -3.21 21.17
N ASP A 535 11.10 -4.35 20.60
CA ASP A 535 11.74 -4.38 19.28
C ASP A 535 10.73 -4.66 18.17
N ILE A 536 9.90 -5.70 18.31
CA ILE A 536 8.90 -6.11 17.30
C ILE A 536 7.50 -6.04 17.91
N ALA A 537 6.67 -5.12 17.42
CA ALA A 537 5.37 -4.81 18.02
C ALA A 537 4.42 -6.02 18.17
N GLY A 538 4.35 -6.84 17.11
CA GLY A 538 3.52 -8.04 17.03
C GLY A 538 4.13 -9.29 17.65
N GLU A 539 5.35 -9.21 18.21
CA GLU A 539 6.01 -10.34 18.86
C GLU A 539 6.21 -10.03 20.36
N PRO A 540 5.30 -10.49 21.23
CA PRO A 540 5.33 -10.17 22.66
C PRO A 540 6.64 -10.54 23.35
N SER A 541 7.36 -11.57 22.87
CA SER A 541 8.65 -11.97 23.44
C SER A 541 9.77 -10.95 23.25
N THR A 542 9.59 -9.94 22.38
CA THR A 542 10.54 -8.83 22.20
C THR A 542 10.21 -7.60 23.06
N GLY A 543 9.11 -7.63 23.81
CA GLY A 543 8.66 -6.53 24.66
C GLY A 543 8.92 -6.76 26.14
N ASP A 544 9.03 -5.67 26.89
CA ASP A 544 9.10 -5.65 28.37
C ASP A 544 7.75 -6.03 29.05
N GLY A 545 6.71 -6.26 28.25
CA GLY A 545 5.39 -6.63 28.72
C GLY A 545 4.53 -5.45 29.18
N THR A 546 3.42 -5.75 29.83
CA THR A 546 2.46 -4.75 30.34
C THR A 546 2.55 -4.67 31.86
N VAL A 547 2.68 -3.44 32.39
CA VAL A 547 2.72 -3.22 33.85
C VAL A 547 1.38 -3.51 34.51
N TYR A 548 1.42 -3.78 35.82
CA TYR A 548 0.21 -3.95 36.62
C TYR A 548 -0.59 -2.65 36.70
N ASP A 549 -1.92 -2.77 36.64
CA ASP A 549 -2.82 -1.66 36.86
C ASP A 549 -2.85 -1.29 38.35
N VAL A 550 -2.48 -0.04 38.66
CA VAL A 550 -2.46 0.53 40.02
C VAL A 550 -3.83 0.57 40.69
N MET A 551 -4.92 0.40 39.93
CA MET A 551 -6.28 0.27 40.47
C MET A 551 -6.58 -1.15 40.99
N LYS A 552 -5.65 -2.10 40.81
CA LYS A 552 -5.74 -3.49 41.30
C LYS A 552 -4.65 -3.75 42.32
N SER A 553 -4.78 -4.85 43.07
CA SER A 553 -3.76 -5.24 44.03
C SER A 553 -2.45 -5.59 43.32
N ILE A 554 -1.38 -4.93 43.71
CA ILE A 554 -0.03 -5.17 43.17
C ILE A 554 0.76 -6.01 44.20
N PRO A 555 1.55 -7.00 43.77
CA PRO A 555 2.39 -7.78 44.69
C PRO A 555 3.32 -6.89 45.52
N SER A 556 3.41 -7.16 46.82
CA SER A 556 4.25 -6.37 47.75
C SER A 556 5.73 -6.39 47.38
N VAL A 557 6.21 -7.47 46.76
CA VAL A 557 7.61 -7.63 46.32
C VAL A 557 8.04 -6.60 45.28
N VAL A 558 7.12 -6.10 44.45
CA VAL A 558 7.39 -5.03 43.46
C VAL A 558 7.00 -3.63 43.99
N GLY A 559 6.76 -3.51 45.30
CA GLY A 559 6.40 -2.26 45.97
C GLY A 559 4.91 -2.12 46.33
N GLY A 560 4.08 -3.12 45.99
CA GLY A 560 2.65 -3.13 46.32
C GLY A 560 1.85 -2.03 45.63
N ASP A 561 0.68 -1.69 46.20
CA ASP A 561 -0.20 -0.58 45.76
C ASP A 561 0.50 0.80 45.83
N SER A 562 1.72 0.80 46.41
CA SER A 562 2.82 1.76 46.44
C SER A 562 3.53 2.15 45.14
N SER A 563 3.57 1.23 44.19
CA SER A 563 4.58 1.26 43.13
C SER A 563 4.14 2.07 41.91
N ILE A 564 5.09 2.82 41.33
CA ILE A 564 4.99 3.33 39.97
C ILE A 564 6.21 2.77 39.24
N ILE A 565 5.96 1.89 38.26
CA ILE A 565 7.00 1.18 37.54
C ILE A 565 7.77 2.16 36.64
N LYS A 566 9.10 2.00 36.57
CA LYS A 566 9.99 2.83 35.77
C LYS A 566 10.39 2.11 34.49
N ALA A 567 10.32 2.81 33.36
CA ALA A 567 10.79 2.28 32.08
C ALA A 567 12.28 1.92 32.09
N ILE A 568 13.11 2.64 32.87
CA ILE A 568 14.57 2.41 32.93
C ILE A 568 14.93 0.97 33.31
N ASP A 569 14.05 0.27 34.04
CA ASP A 569 14.30 -1.09 34.52
C ASP A 569 14.15 -2.14 33.40
N GLY A 570 13.38 -1.84 32.35
CA GLY A 570 13.14 -2.69 31.18
C GLY A 570 13.83 -2.23 29.89
N LEU A 571 14.63 -1.16 29.94
CA LEU A 571 15.26 -0.60 28.74
C LEU A 571 16.22 -1.58 28.06
N GLN A 572 15.94 -1.86 26.80
CA GLN A 572 16.77 -2.57 25.84
C GLN A 572 17.56 -1.57 24.99
N TYR A 573 18.82 -1.92 24.70
CA TYR A 573 19.77 -1.12 23.93
C TYR A 573 20.24 -1.90 22.69
N GLY A 574 20.74 -1.18 21.68
CA GLY A 574 21.21 -1.82 20.45
C GLY A 574 20.12 -2.51 19.61
N SER A 575 18.84 -2.21 19.86
CA SER A 575 17.75 -2.75 19.05
C SER A 575 17.78 -2.16 17.64
N ARG A 576 17.25 -2.91 16.66
CA ARG A 576 17.30 -2.47 15.26
C ARG A 576 16.54 -1.17 15.06
N ASN A 577 15.35 -1.05 15.65
CA ASN A 577 14.56 0.18 15.56
C ASN A 577 15.26 1.38 16.21
N ALA A 578 15.98 1.19 17.30
CA ALA A 578 16.78 2.25 17.93
C ALA A 578 17.93 2.70 17.02
N LEU A 579 18.68 1.76 16.46
CA LEU A 579 19.83 2.06 15.60
C LEU A 579 19.41 2.69 14.25
N VAL A 580 18.33 2.20 13.62
CA VAL A 580 17.79 2.83 12.40
C VAL A 580 17.33 4.26 12.70
N ALA A 581 16.58 4.48 13.78
CA ALA A 581 16.15 5.81 14.18
C ALA A 581 17.36 6.73 14.45
N HIS A 582 18.40 6.23 15.11
CA HIS A 582 19.66 6.93 15.35
C HIS A 582 20.34 7.36 14.04
N HIS A 583 20.42 6.46 13.05
CA HIS A 583 20.98 6.76 11.73
C HIS A 583 20.14 7.81 10.97
N SER A 584 18.83 7.84 11.19
CA SER A 584 17.92 8.81 10.59
C SER A 584 17.82 10.14 11.36
N GLY A 585 18.73 10.40 12.30
CA GLY A 585 18.82 11.69 13.01
C GLY A 585 17.99 11.79 14.30
N VAL A 586 17.35 10.70 14.74
CA VAL A 586 16.68 10.61 16.05
C VAL A 586 17.66 10.03 17.07
N THR A 587 18.33 10.86 17.86
CA THR A 587 19.45 10.37 18.69
C THR A 587 19.03 9.87 20.07
N THR A 588 17.86 10.28 20.56
CA THR A 588 17.38 9.95 21.91
C THR A 588 15.89 9.66 21.92
N ALA A 589 15.42 8.91 22.93
CA ALA A 589 14.00 8.61 23.10
C ALA A 589 13.54 8.79 24.55
N ILE A 590 12.28 9.21 24.70
CA ILE A 590 11.53 9.22 25.96
C ILE A 590 10.45 8.15 25.88
N THR A 591 10.68 7.05 26.59
CA THR A 591 9.84 5.84 26.50
C THR A 591 9.19 5.53 27.84
N ALA A 592 7.89 5.23 27.80
CA ALA A 592 7.09 4.89 28.98
C ALA A 592 6.72 3.41 28.97
N PRO A 593 6.49 2.79 30.15
CA PRO A 593 6.05 1.40 30.21
C PRO A 593 4.69 1.21 29.52
N THR A 594 4.48 0.01 28.98
CA THR A 594 3.21 -0.35 28.36
C THR A 594 2.18 -0.66 29.45
N SER A 595 0.98 -0.10 29.34
CA SER A 595 -0.08 -0.26 30.35
C SER A 595 -1.49 -0.21 29.76
N ASN A 596 -2.34 -1.06 30.31
CA ASN A 596 -3.80 -1.05 30.14
C ASN A 596 -4.53 -0.24 31.22
N GLY A 597 -3.84 0.11 32.31
CA GLY A 597 -4.39 0.86 33.44
C GLY A 597 -4.34 2.37 33.26
N VAL A 598 -4.83 3.09 34.28
CA VAL A 598 -4.89 4.56 34.30
C VAL A 598 -3.49 5.17 34.35
N ILE A 599 -2.56 4.52 35.06
CA ILE A 599 -1.18 4.97 35.19
C ILE A 599 -0.29 3.98 34.48
N ALA A 600 0.45 4.49 33.49
CA ALA A 600 1.37 3.68 32.71
C ALA A 600 2.72 3.52 33.38
N GLY A 601 3.19 4.55 34.10
CA GLY A 601 4.45 4.49 34.83
C GLY A 601 5.29 5.74 34.64
N LEU A 602 6.56 5.64 35.02
CA LEU A 602 7.57 6.67 34.82
C LEU A 602 8.37 6.35 33.56
N SER A 603 8.47 7.32 32.65
CA SER A 603 9.30 7.19 31.45
C SER A 603 10.76 7.50 31.73
N ALA A 604 11.64 6.96 30.89
CA ALA A 604 13.07 7.21 30.91
C ALA A 604 13.52 7.90 29.61
N HIS A 605 14.48 8.82 29.71
CA HIS A 605 15.12 9.46 28.56
C HIS A 605 16.50 8.83 28.35
N PHE A 606 16.71 8.21 27.18
CA PHE A 606 17.94 7.46 26.89
C PHE A 606 18.42 7.69 25.45
N SER A 607 19.68 7.38 25.19
CA SER A 607 20.33 7.49 23.88
C SER A 607 20.08 6.23 23.04
N LEU A 608 19.63 6.44 21.80
CA LEU A 608 19.30 5.34 20.87
C LEU A 608 20.54 4.68 20.24
N GLY A 609 21.66 5.40 20.16
CA GLY A 609 22.93 4.89 19.64
C GLY A 609 23.81 4.17 20.67
N SER A 610 23.32 4.00 21.90
CA SER A 610 24.10 3.35 22.97
C SER A 610 24.00 1.83 22.87
N ALA A 611 25.13 1.14 23.05
CA ALA A 611 25.18 -0.32 22.99
C ALA A 611 24.59 -0.99 24.25
N HIS A 612 24.71 -0.33 25.41
CA HIS A 612 24.20 -0.81 26.69
C HIS A 612 24.04 0.30 27.71
N ARG A 613 23.26 0.04 28.78
CA ARG A 613 23.01 0.97 29.89
C ARG A 613 24.25 1.56 30.57
N LEU A 614 25.35 0.79 30.64
CA LEU A 614 26.59 1.23 31.32
C LEU A 614 27.42 2.23 30.51
N GLN A 615 27.05 2.50 29.26
CA GLN A 615 27.80 3.42 28.41
C GLN A 615 27.55 4.85 28.90
N GLN A 616 28.61 5.68 28.94
CA GLN A 616 28.49 7.06 29.37
C GLN A 616 27.47 7.80 28.49
N GLY A 617 26.46 8.41 29.11
CA GLY A 617 25.39 9.12 28.40
C GLY A 617 24.29 8.22 27.81
N ALA A 618 24.32 6.90 28.08
CA ALA A 618 23.26 5.99 27.65
C ALA A 618 21.91 6.36 28.27
N VAL A 619 21.90 6.66 29.57
CA VAL A 619 20.74 7.22 30.26
C VAL A 619 20.95 8.71 30.46
N ILE A 620 20.03 9.51 29.93
CA ILE A 620 20.05 10.97 30.02
C ILE A 620 19.27 11.44 31.23
N ASN A 621 18.10 10.82 31.46
CA ASN A 621 17.30 11.03 32.66
C ASN A 621 16.57 9.75 33.06
N ASP A 622 16.78 9.31 34.29
CA ASP A 622 16.15 8.10 34.86
C ASP A 622 14.63 8.22 34.95
N VAL A 623 14.13 9.43 35.18
CA VAL A 623 12.70 9.73 35.29
C VAL A 623 12.41 11.03 34.53
N ALA A 624 11.89 10.89 33.31
CA ALA A 624 11.57 12.02 32.45
C ALA A 624 10.15 12.58 32.73
N SER A 625 9.15 11.71 32.83
CA SER A 625 7.77 12.11 33.09
C SER A 625 6.89 10.95 33.56
N VAL A 626 5.77 11.29 34.22
CA VAL A 626 4.72 10.35 34.62
C VAL A 626 3.69 10.22 33.51
N HIS A 627 3.32 9.00 33.12
CA HIS A 627 2.38 8.75 32.03
C HIS A 627 1.03 8.27 32.56
N VAL A 628 -0.04 8.97 32.14
CA VAL A 628 -1.42 8.75 32.60
C VAL A 628 -2.36 8.68 31.41
N LYS A 629 -3.28 7.71 31.42
CA LYS A 629 -4.30 7.49 30.39
C LYS A 629 -5.69 7.60 31.04
N ILE A 630 -6.45 8.63 30.67
CA ILE A 630 -7.86 8.77 31.08
C ILE A 630 -8.75 8.24 29.96
N ARG A 631 -9.62 7.28 30.25
CA ARG A 631 -10.47 6.61 29.26
C ARG A 631 -11.95 6.76 29.61
N HIS A 632 -12.79 7.04 28.62
CA HIS A 632 -14.25 7.15 28.78
C HIS A 632 -14.97 5.80 28.82
N LEU A 633 -14.40 4.76 28.21
CA LEU A 633 -14.96 3.41 28.13
C LEU A 633 -14.09 2.46 28.97
N GLY A 634 -14.73 1.71 29.87
CA GLY A 634 -14.11 0.69 30.72
C GLY A 634 -14.38 0.88 32.21
N GLU A 635 -13.97 -0.12 32.99
CA GLU A 635 -13.91 -0.04 34.45
C GLU A 635 -12.48 0.30 34.90
N PRO A 636 -12.28 1.26 35.81
CA PRO A 636 -13.29 2.10 36.44
C PRO A 636 -13.67 3.32 35.58
N SER A 637 -14.81 3.98 35.86
CA SER A 637 -15.23 5.19 35.13
C SER A 637 -14.28 6.37 35.34
N VAL A 638 -14.42 7.44 34.55
CA VAL A 638 -13.53 8.62 34.60
C VAL A 638 -13.38 9.19 36.02
N SER A 639 -14.47 9.26 36.80
CA SER A 639 -14.43 9.85 38.15
C SER A 639 -13.46 9.13 39.11
N PRO A 640 -13.52 7.80 39.29
CA PRO A 640 -12.49 7.04 40.01
C PRO A 640 -11.06 7.21 39.46
N GLN A 641 -10.88 7.27 38.13
CA GLN A 641 -9.55 7.47 37.53
C GLN A 641 -8.96 8.83 37.96
N ILE A 642 -9.77 9.90 37.92
CA ILE A 642 -9.39 11.24 38.39
C ILE A 642 -9.17 11.27 39.91
N ALA A 643 -9.97 10.54 40.68
CA ALA A 643 -9.79 10.44 42.12
C ALA A 643 -8.45 9.77 42.48
N ALA A 644 -8.07 8.70 41.78
CA ALA A 644 -6.79 8.03 41.96
C ALA A 644 -5.60 8.96 41.61
N LEU A 645 -5.70 9.70 40.50
CA LEU A 645 -4.66 10.67 40.11
C LEU A 645 -4.51 11.79 41.16
N ARG A 646 -5.63 12.36 41.62
CA ARG A 646 -5.63 13.39 42.67
C ARG A 646 -4.96 12.87 43.94
N ARG A 647 -5.28 11.63 44.33
CA ARG A 647 -4.69 10.97 45.49
C ARG A 647 -3.18 10.85 45.36
N LEU A 648 -2.70 10.38 44.21
CA LEU A 648 -1.27 10.15 43.98
C LEU A 648 -0.45 11.43 43.90
N LEU A 649 -0.99 12.50 43.33
CA LEU A 649 -0.27 13.75 43.13
C LEU A 649 -0.35 14.71 44.33
N LEU A 650 -1.44 14.66 45.12
CA LEU A 650 -1.70 15.63 46.18
C LEU A 650 -1.58 15.07 47.60
N GLU A 651 -1.70 13.75 47.82
CA GLU A 651 -1.54 13.19 49.16
C GLU A 651 -0.06 12.84 49.44
N PRO A 652 0.53 13.35 50.53
CA PRO A 652 1.90 13.02 50.92
C PRO A 652 1.97 11.58 51.45
N GLN A 653 2.16 10.62 50.54
CA GLN A 653 2.37 9.22 50.88
C GLN A 653 3.86 8.87 50.85
N GLY A 654 4.64 9.35 51.83
CA GLY A 654 5.92 8.79 52.28
C GLY A 654 7.10 8.54 51.30
N ARG A 655 6.93 8.63 49.97
CA ARG A 655 7.95 8.46 48.92
C ARG A 655 7.58 9.26 47.66
N GLU A 656 8.59 9.52 46.83
CA GLU A 656 8.59 10.31 45.59
C GLU A 656 7.52 9.87 44.57
N ARG A 657 6.27 10.28 44.75
CA ARG A 657 5.18 10.07 43.77
C ARG A 657 4.80 11.33 42.99
N GLY A 658 5.33 12.50 43.37
CA GLY A 658 4.96 13.78 42.76
C GLY A 658 5.91 14.95 43.06
N LYS A 659 7.16 14.70 43.42
CA LYS A 659 8.22 15.72 43.49
C LYS A 659 9.39 15.31 42.63
#